data_AF-A0AAT9TEL8-F1
#
_entry.id   AF-A0AAT9TEL8-F1
#
_cell.length_a   1.000
_cell.length_b   1.000
_cell.length_c   1.000
_cell.angle_alpha   90.00
_cell.angle_beta   90.00
_cell.angle_gamma   90.00
#
_symmetry.space_group_name_H-M   'P 1'
#
loop_
_entity.id
_entity.type
_entity.pdbx_description
1 polymer ?
#
loop_
_entity_poly.entity_id
_entity_poly.type
_entity_poly.pdbx_seq_one_letter_code
_entity_poly.pdbx_strand_id
1 'polypeptide(L)'
;MTQQYYGVPLERSDCLELKRHRKSCTPATFDRWLKNFGSDKRLALDLFSGAGGLSLGLERAGWTVAAAVDFDERALETHAANFPGMSLRMDLGDPEERDKLVEMLKSAKIDLVAGGPPCQPFSRAGRSKIRSLVEHHGRDPHDRRKELWSAYLDVVKRVQPRAILMENVPDMGLGDDFFVVRTIEQQLEELGYATQVRLVDAWRYGVPQHRKRLILLARNDVEKFEWRNALTSEQRTTLQDAIGDLPVLPVEPRERIGQRELPYSKVPKLSWFAKEMRKRAPKDRVWDHMTRRVRSDDWEIFSGMDSKTLYSDIAPELQRYKANHFTDKYKKLDWADLSRSITAHIAKDGYWYIHPEQHRTLTVREAARVQTFPDRFRFAGTRSDAFRQIGNAVPPLLGQAAAEALLPRDDDPKVEGELQPHWRTVRRDLTAWAEAQTKTDAWYQLPGEQVSTLHAAVVALLSGTRVQPAQLEKMTKIVKGRKSLPQAAFQALADAAPSVAARARIERLAEVVDKPSVWGAPEAVPERLKMKPAETNLYRLLIGEDLLLVGQGSLRVAARLSGSTSDRTNRLSDGRVNLVKLVGAGEKAPLRMAALRLLGNTTCRSKQPLCNECPLREYCVDRDRVSDDLFSDALSRTHGRDAVPGQACETAPTA
;
A
#
# COMPACT_ATOMS: atom_id res chain seq x y z
N MET A 1 38.78 -40.92 4.38
CA MET A 1 37.58 -40.18 3.97
C MET A 1 37.74 -38.74 4.41
N THR A 2 38.13 -37.87 3.49
CA THR A 2 38.39 -36.45 3.71
C THR A 2 37.08 -35.71 3.99
N GLN A 3 36.95 -35.08 5.17
CA GLN A 3 35.87 -34.16 5.49
C GLN A 3 35.86 -33.02 4.46
N GLN A 4 34.95 -33.06 3.48
CA GLN A 4 34.70 -31.93 2.60
C GLN A 4 34.15 -30.77 3.44
N TYR A 5 34.91 -29.69 3.52
CA TYR A 5 34.45 -28.42 4.06
C TYR A 5 33.29 -27.90 3.19
N TYR A 6 32.05 -28.05 3.68
CA TYR A 6 30.82 -27.57 3.01
C TYR A 6 30.60 -26.04 3.09
N GLY A 7 31.52 -25.31 3.71
CA GLY A 7 31.43 -23.86 3.90
C GLY A 7 32.14 -23.07 2.79
N VAL A 8 31.46 -22.06 2.24
CA VAL A 8 32.15 -20.95 1.56
C VAL A 8 32.77 -20.08 2.65
N PRO A 9 34.02 -19.63 2.52
CA PRO A 9 34.57 -18.62 3.41
C PRO A 9 33.61 -17.42 3.51
N LEU A 10 33.33 -16.95 4.74
CA LEU A 10 32.59 -15.71 4.97
C LEU A 10 33.43 -14.52 4.49
N GLU A 11 33.44 -14.28 3.18
CA GLU A 11 34.18 -13.19 2.57
C GLU A 11 33.37 -11.90 2.68
N ARG A 12 33.78 -11.04 3.63
CA ARG A 12 33.39 -9.63 3.61
C ARG A 12 34.20 -8.96 2.52
N SER A 13 33.53 -8.37 1.53
CA SER A 13 34.22 -7.52 0.55
C SER A 13 34.79 -6.29 1.26
N ASP A 14 35.75 -5.63 0.62
CA ASP A 14 36.28 -4.35 1.10
C ASP A 14 35.16 -3.34 1.34
N CYS A 15 35.26 -2.64 2.46
CA CYS A 15 34.35 -1.57 2.83
C CYS A 15 34.62 -0.36 1.93
N LEU A 16 33.61 0.12 1.21
CA LEU A 16 33.74 1.32 0.39
C LEU A 16 33.36 2.54 1.22
N GLU A 17 34.29 3.47 1.36
CA GLU A 17 34.02 4.79 1.92
C GLU A 17 33.76 5.79 0.78
N LEU A 18 32.75 6.64 0.96
CA LEU A 18 32.36 7.63 -0.03
C LEU A 18 32.58 9.03 0.53
N LYS A 19 33.16 9.92 -0.29
CA LYS A 19 33.25 11.33 0.06
C LYS A 19 31.84 11.92 0.08
N ARG A 20 31.55 12.73 1.09
CA ARG A 20 30.28 13.45 1.17
C ARG A 20 30.10 14.35 -0.05
N HIS A 21 28.85 14.50 -0.47
CA HIS A 21 28.46 15.39 -1.55
C HIS A 21 28.94 16.82 -1.24
N ARG A 22 29.41 17.53 -2.28
CA ARG A 22 29.98 18.89 -2.13
C ARG A 22 29.01 19.90 -1.49
N LYS A 23 27.71 19.66 -1.66
CA LYS A 23 26.64 20.48 -1.08
C LYS A 23 25.92 19.80 0.09
N SER A 24 26.55 18.81 0.72
CA SER A 24 26.06 18.31 2.01
C SER A 24 26.38 19.33 3.11
N CYS A 25 25.58 19.33 4.18
CA CYS A 25 25.81 20.17 5.35
C CYS A 25 25.57 19.39 6.65
N THR A 26 25.85 20.06 7.76
CA THR A 26 25.61 19.60 9.13
C THR A 26 24.57 20.50 9.79
N PRO A 27 23.96 20.11 10.93
CA PRO A 27 23.06 21.00 11.67
C PRO A 27 23.65 22.39 11.92
N ALA A 28 24.94 22.47 12.29
CA ALA A 28 25.62 23.75 12.55
C ALA A 28 25.83 24.62 11.30
N THR A 29 25.73 24.06 10.09
CA THR A 29 25.95 24.77 8.83
C THR A 29 24.68 24.87 7.97
N PHE A 30 23.55 24.38 8.48
CA PHE A 30 22.29 24.28 7.73
C PHE A 30 21.74 25.65 7.32
N ASP A 31 21.74 26.65 8.21
CA ASP A 31 21.27 28.00 7.88
C ASP A 31 22.09 28.66 6.75
N ARG A 32 23.40 28.42 6.74
CA ARG A 32 24.29 28.90 5.66
C ARG A 32 23.97 28.16 4.36
N TRP A 33 23.72 26.87 4.44
CA TRP A 33 23.33 26.05 3.28
C TRP A 33 21.99 26.52 2.69
N LEU A 34 21.00 26.83 3.54
CA LEU A 34 19.71 27.39 3.11
C LEU A 34 19.90 28.70 2.36
N LYS A 35 20.67 29.64 2.91
CA LYS A 35 20.96 30.93 2.26
C LYS A 35 21.69 30.80 0.92
N ASN A 36 22.66 29.88 0.83
CA ASN A 36 23.55 29.78 -0.34
C ASN A 36 23.04 28.84 -1.43
N PHE A 37 22.13 27.93 -1.10
CA PHE A 37 21.68 26.88 -2.03
C PHE A 37 20.18 26.57 -1.95
N GLY A 38 19.57 26.68 -0.76
CA GLY A 38 18.18 26.26 -0.53
C GLY A 38 17.10 27.31 -0.82
N SER A 39 17.43 28.61 -0.86
CA SER A 39 16.46 29.73 -0.87
C SER A 39 15.43 29.67 -2.01
N ASP A 40 15.85 29.26 -3.20
CA ASP A 40 15.00 29.19 -4.40
C ASP A 40 14.62 27.75 -4.78
N LYS A 41 14.68 26.82 -3.81
CA LYS A 41 14.44 25.40 -4.04
C LYS A 41 13.16 24.95 -3.34
N ARG A 42 12.50 23.96 -3.94
CA ARG A 42 11.41 23.23 -3.30
C ARG A 42 12.01 22.21 -2.34
N LEU A 43 11.96 22.48 -1.05
CA LEU A 43 12.69 21.70 -0.05
C LEU A 43 11.89 20.47 0.38
N ALA A 44 12.55 19.32 0.45
CA ALA A 44 11.98 18.07 0.92
C ALA A 44 12.71 17.53 2.15
N LEU A 45 11.96 16.91 3.05
CA LEU A 45 12.44 16.10 4.17
C LEU A 45 12.17 14.62 3.85
N ASP A 46 13.19 13.78 3.79
CA ASP A 46 13.04 12.33 3.56
C ASP A 46 13.23 11.55 4.88
N LEU A 47 12.14 11.04 5.44
CA LEU A 47 12.11 10.27 6.68
C LEU A 47 12.25 8.77 6.37
N PHE A 48 13.07 8.06 7.15
CA PHE A 48 13.40 6.65 6.89
C PHE A 48 14.06 6.50 5.51
N SER A 49 15.00 7.39 5.21
CA SER A 49 15.52 7.62 3.85
C SER A 49 16.27 6.42 3.27
N GLY A 50 16.80 5.54 4.12
CA GLY A 50 17.78 4.53 3.76
C GLY A 50 18.93 5.15 2.96
N ALA A 51 19.35 4.46 1.91
CA ALA A 51 20.38 4.94 1.00
C ALA A 51 19.92 6.09 0.07
N GLY A 52 18.66 6.52 0.15
CA GLY A 52 18.11 7.61 -0.65
C GLY A 52 17.54 7.19 -2.01
N GLY A 53 16.94 6.00 -2.12
CA GLY A 53 16.20 5.62 -3.32
C GLY A 53 15.02 6.55 -3.61
N LEU A 54 14.25 6.87 -2.56
CA LEU A 54 13.16 7.84 -2.62
C LEU A 54 13.70 9.25 -2.86
N SER A 55 14.67 9.71 -2.07
CA SER A 55 15.42 10.96 -2.28
C SER A 55 15.87 11.19 -3.74
N LEU A 56 16.40 10.15 -4.41
CA LEU A 56 16.77 10.26 -5.82
C LEU A 56 15.56 10.46 -6.74
N GLY A 57 14.45 9.81 -6.43
CA GLY A 57 13.17 10.07 -7.11
C GLY A 57 12.71 11.51 -6.92
N LEU A 58 12.79 12.04 -5.69
CA LEU A 58 12.45 13.43 -5.39
C LEU A 58 13.31 14.42 -6.18
N GLU A 59 14.64 14.25 -6.20
CA GLU A 59 15.53 15.12 -6.98
C GLU A 59 15.25 15.08 -8.48
N ARG A 60 14.93 13.90 -9.02
CA ARG A 60 14.56 13.76 -10.44
C ARG A 60 13.24 14.47 -10.77
N ALA A 61 12.31 14.52 -9.82
CA ALA A 61 11.07 15.27 -9.94
C ALA A 61 11.26 16.79 -9.70
N GLY A 62 12.47 17.25 -9.38
CA GLY A 62 12.78 18.68 -9.22
C GLY A 62 12.67 19.22 -7.79
N TRP A 63 12.56 18.33 -6.79
CA TRP A 63 12.68 18.69 -5.38
C TRP A 63 14.16 18.73 -4.96
N THR A 64 14.46 19.35 -3.82
CA THR A 64 15.79 19.33 -3.21
C THR A 64 15.68 18.80 -1.79
N VAL A 65 16.37 17.70 -1.51
CA VAL A 65 16.39 17.11 -0.17
C VAL A 65 17.20 18.02 0.76
N ALA A 66 16.51 18.68 1.70
CA ALA A 66 17.12 19.56 2.69
C ALA A 66 17.67 18.76 3.87
N ALA A 67 16.94 17.71 4.26
CA ALA A 67 17.35 16.76 5.28
C ALA A 67 16.81 15.38 4.98
N ALA A 68 17.59 14.37 5.32
CA ALA A 68 17.19 12.97 5.33
C ALA A 68 17.52 12.36 6.67
N VAL A 69 16.62 11.51 7.18
CA VAL A 69 16.71 10.93 8.52
C VAL A 69 16.63 9.41 8.43
N ASP A 70 17.59 8.73 9.02
CA ASP A 70 17.59 7.28 9.18
C ASP A 70 18.38 6.90 10.44
N PHE A 71 18.24 5.67 10.92
CA PHE A 71 19.04 5.16 12.04
C PHE A 71 20.25 4.33 11.54
N ASP A 72 20.21 3.83 10.29
CA ASP A 72 21.29 3.06 9.67
C ASP A 72 22.40 4.00 9.17
N GLU A 73 23.52 3.98 9.91
CA GLU A 73 24.70 4.78 9.62
C GLU A 73 25.30 4.52 8.23
N ARG A 74 25.30 3.27 7.74
CA ARG A 74 25.83 2.94 6.40
C ARG A 74 24.93 3.47 5.29
N ALA A 75 23.62 3.44 5.51
CA ALA A 75 22.67 4.03 4.59
C ALA A 75 22.84 5.56 4.53
N LEU A 76 23.08 6.22 5.67
CA LEU A 76 23.33 7.65 5.75
C LEU A 76 24.68 8.09 5.17
N GLU A 77 25.72 7.27 5.26
CA GLU A 77 26.98 7.51 4.54
C GLU A 77 26.74 7.54 3.02
N THR A 78 25.98 6.56 2.50
CA THR A 78 25.54 6.55 1.10
C THR A 78 24.70 7.79 0.76
N HIS A 79 23.72 8.12 1.60
CA HIS A 79 22.89 9.30 1.38
C HIS A 79 23.75 10.58 1.33
N ALA A 80 24.61 10.78 2.32
CA ALA A 80 25.49 11.95 2.42
C ALA A 80 26.45 12.09 1.23
N ALA A 81 26.84 10.97 0.60
CA ALA A 81 27.69 10.99 -0.59
C ALA A 81 26.95 11.40 -1.87
N ASN A 82 25.64 11.13 -1.95
CA ASN A 82 24.87 11.30 -3.19
C ASN A 82 23.98 12.55 -3.20
N PHE A 83 23.61 13.10 -2.03
CA PHE A 83 22.62 14.18 -1.93
C PHE A 83 23.16 15.44 -1.24
N PRO A 84 22.64 16.63 -1.59
CA PRO A 84 22.87 17.83 -0.82
C PRO A 84 22.10 17.78 0.52
N GLY A 85 22.27 18.81 1.36
CA GLY A 85 21.53 18.91 2.61
C GLY A 85 22.10 18.06 3.73
N MET A 86 21.31 17.82 4.76
CA MET A 86 21.70 17.05 5.94
C MET A 86 21.38 15.56 5.79
N SER A 87 22.27 14.70 6.26
CA SER A 87 21.99 13.29 6.54
C SER A 87 22.10 13.08 8.04
N LEU A 88 20.97 12.86 8.72
CA LEU A 88 20.86 12.87 10.17
C LEU A 88 20.60 11.46 10.70
N ARG A 89 21.47 11.01 11.62
CA ARG A 89 21.30 9.75 12.32
C ARG A 89 20.36 9.95 13.51
N MET A 90 19.12 9.50 13.39
CA MET A 90 18.09 9.62 14.43
C MET A 90 17.14 8.41 14.37
N ASP A 91 16.77 7.86 15.53
CA ASP A 91 15.63 6.99 15.76
C ASP A 91 14.34 7.84 15.93
N LEU A 92 13.58 7.97 14.84
CA LEU A 92 12.28 8.66 14.85
C LEU A 92 11.25 8.02 15.81
N GLY A 93 11.49 6.81 16.33
CA GLY A 93 10.70 6.23 17.41
C GLY A 93 10.79 7.03 18.72
N ASP A 94 11.90 7.74 18.95
CA ASP A 94 12.12 8.59 20.11
C ASP A 94 11.48 9.99 19.92
N PRO A 95 10.52 10.40 20.76
CA PRO A 95 9.94 11.74 20.73
C PRO A 95 10.97 12.87 20.86
N GLU A 96 12.00 12.71 21.69
CA GLU A 96 13.00 13.78 21.90
C GLU A 96 13.84 14.01 20.64
N GLU A 97 14.09 12.96 19.86
CA GLU A 97 14.79 13.09 18.58
C GLU A 97 13.90 13.75 17.52
N ARG A 98 12.59 13.50 17.54
CA ARG A 98 11.65 14.24 16.70
C ARG A 98 11.58 15.72 17.08
N ASP A 99 11.63 16.06 18.36
CA ASP A 99 11.71 17.45 18.83
C ASP A 99 12.94 18.16 18.27
N LYS A 100 14.12 17.53 18.39
CA LYS A 100 15.38 18.05 17.85
C LYS A 100 15.31 18.25 16.33
N LEU A 101 14.74 17.28 15.60
CA LEU A 101 14.58 17.37 14.15
C LEU A 101 13.72 18.57 13.76
N VAL A 102 12.56 18.74 14.39
CA VAL A 102 11.64 19.85 14.09
C VAL A 102 12.30 21.20 14.39
N GLU A 103 13.01 21.33 15.51
CA GLU A 103 13.72 22.57 15.84
C GLU A 103 14.85 22.89 14.83
N MET A 104 15.60 21.87 14.38
CA MET A 104 16.63 22.05 13.34
C MET A 104 16.06 22.54 12.00
N LEU A 105 14.83 22.16 11.67
CA LEU A 105 14.19 22.48 10.39
C LEU A 105 13.39 23.78 10.42
N LYS A 106 13.26 24.43 11.58
CA LYS A 106 12.42 25.62 11.79
C LYS A 106 12.80 26.81 10.90
N SER A 107 14.08 26.94 10.53
CA SER A 107 14.57 27.98 9.62
C SER A 107 14.30 27.67 8.14
N ALA A 108 13.87 26.45 7.81
CA ALA A 108 13.58 26.00 6.46
C ALA A 108 12.08 25.91 6.20
N LYS A 109 11.62 26.44 5.07
CA LYS A 109 10.28 26.15 4.55
C LYS A 109 10.30 24.79 3.87
N ILE A 110 9.95 23.73 4.60
CA ILE A 110 9.84 22.38 4.04
C ILE A 110 8.52 22.28 3.25
N ASP A 111 8.63 22.07 1.94
CA ASP A 111 7.49 21.97 1.03
C ASP A 111 6.94 20.54 0.95
N LEU A 112 7.79 19.54 1.16
CA LEU A 112 7.45 18.12 1.07
C LEU A 112 8.03 17.33 2.25
N VAL A 113 7.19 16.53 2.92
CA VAL A 113 7.67 15.43 3.77
C VAL A 113 7.44 14.12 3.04
N ALA A 114 8.53 13.42 2.74
CA ALA A 114 8.54 12.12 2.09
C ALA A 114 9.03 11.04 3.08
N GLY A 115 8.66 9.77 2.88
CA GLY A 115 9.27 8.69 3.64
C GLY A 115 8.60 7.33 3.50
N GLY A 116 9.33 6.30 3.93
CA GLY A 116 8.86 4.91 3.94
C GLY A 116 8.96 4.28 5.33
N PRO A 117 8.07 4.62 6.28
CA PRO A 117 8.15 4.08 7.63
C PRO A 117 8.02 2.55 7.61
N PRO A 118 8.94 1.82 8.26
CA PRO A 118 8.97 0.36 8.16
C PRO A 118 7.70 -0.26 8.77
N CYS A 119 7.11 -1.17 8.02
CA CYS A 119 5.90 -1.92 8.38
C CYS A 119 6.30 -3.20 9.13
N GLN A 120 6.25 -3.22 10.47
CA GLN A 120 6.38 -4.46 11.24
C GLN A 120 5.20 -5.41 10.92
N PRO A 121 5.33 -6.75 11.02
CA PRO A 121 4.29 -7.66 10.56
C PRO A 121 2.99 -7.51 11.37
N PHE A 122 2.03 -6.78 10.81
CA PHE A 122 0.65 -6.60 11.26
C PHE A 122 -0.21 -7.86 11.05
N SER A 123 0.30 -9.03 11.42
CA SER A 123 -0.46 -10.27 11.30
C SER A 123 -1.48 -10.39 12.44
N ARG A 124 -2.65 -10.98 12.16
CA ARG A 124 -3.63 -11.42 13.19
C ARG A 124 -2.99 -12.29 14.27
N ALA A 125 -1.98 -13.08 13.92
CA ALA A 125 -1.19 -13.89 14.86
C ALA A 125 -0.28 -13.03 15.76
N GLY A 126 0.28 -11.94 15.21
CA GLY A 126 1.03 -10.94 15.96
C GLY A 126 0.14 -10.18 16.95
N ARG A 127 -1.06 -9.74 16.55
CA ARG A 127 -2.02 -9.09 17.46
C ARG A 127 -2.57 -10.02 18.54
N SER A 128 -2.81 -11.30 18.22
CA SER A 128 -3.21 -12.31 19.21
C SER A 128 -2.07 -12.61 20.19
N LYS A 129 -0.81 -12.73 19.74
CA LYS A 129 0.36 -12.86 20.62
C LYS A 129 0.61 -11.60 21.45
N ILE A 130 0.43 -10.41 20.88
CA ILE A 130 0.60 -9.13 21.58
C ILE A 130 -0.49 -8.98 22.64
N ARG A 131 -1.76 -9.29 22.33
CA ARG A 131 -2.86 -9.29 23.31
C ARG A 131 -2.62 -10.34 24.42
N SER A 132 -2.18 -11.56 24.07
CA SER A 132 -1.85 -12.59 25.07
C SER A 132 -0.61 -12.27 25.90
N LEU A 133 0.39 -11.55 25.36
CA LEU A 133 1.60 -11.14 26.08
C LEU A 133 1.36 -9.92 27.00
N VAL A 134 0.37 -9.10 26.69
CA VAL A 134 -0.11 -8.00 27.56
C VAL A 134 -0.99 -8.56 28.69
N GLU A 135 -1.79 -9.60 28.42
CA GLU A 135 -2.61 -10.31 29.43
C GLU A 135 -1.77 -11.21 30.36
N HIS A 136 -0.63 -11.72 29.90
CA HIS A 136 0.30 -12.55 30.68
C HIS A 136 1.64 -11.84 30.95
N HIS A 137 1.60 -10.82 31.81
CA HIS A 137 2.72 -10.20 32.54
C HIS A 137 4.14 -10.37 31.98
N GLY A 138 4.48 -9.60 30.93
CA GLY A 138 5.88 -9.46 30.48
C GLY A 138 6.26 -8.12 29.83
N ARG A 139 5.31 -7.21 29.57
CA ARG A 139 5.58 -5.89 28.96
C ARG A 139 4.61 -4.82 29.44
N ASP A 140 5.13 -3.60 29.55
CA ASP A 140 4.42 -2.39 29.97
C ASP A 140 3.21 -2.09 29.05
N PRO A 141 2.01 -1.80 29.59
CA PRO A 141 0.84 -1.29 28.84
C PRO A 141 1.11 -0.05 27.98
N HIS A 142 2.23 0.65 28.20
CA HIS A 142 2.74 1.75 27.36
C HIS A 142 3.61 1.33 26.17
N ASP A 143 3.77 0.04 25.87
CA ASP A 143 4.42 -0.46 24.63
C ASP A 143 3.54 -0.28 23.37
N ARG A 144 2.76 0.81 23.31
CA ARG A 144 2.22 1.42 22.07
C ARG A 144 3.31 2.12 21.26
N ARG A 145 4.57 2.10 21.73
CA ARG A 145 5.75 2.76 21.17
C ARG A 145 6.52 1.81 20.25
N LYS A 146 6.06 1.63 19.00
CA LYS A 146 6.91 1.39 17.80
C LYS A 146 6.13 1.32 16.48
N GLU A 147 4.93 1.88 16.42
CA GLU A 147 4.26 2.08 15.14
C GLU A 147 4.87 3.30 14.45
N LEU A 148 5.97 3.10 13.72
CA LEU A 148 6.77 4.18 13.10
C LEU A 148 5.99 5.04 12.08
N TRP A 149 4.82 4.57 11.61
CA TRP A 149 3.90 5.41 10.83
C TRP A 149 3.29 6.55 11.67
N SER A 150 3.11 6.36 12.99
CA SER A 150 2.64 7.42 13.90
C SER A 150 3.71 8.48 14.13
N ALA A 151 4.98 8.06 14.24
CA ALA A 151 6.13 8.96 14.28
C ALA A 151 6.26 9.78 13.00
N TYR A 152 6.04 9.16 11.83
CA TYR A 152 5.97 9.88 10.55
C TYR A 152 4.88 10.97 10.57
N LEU A 153 3.66 10.64 11.02
CA LEU A 153 2.57 11.60 11.12
C LEU A 153 2.82 12.70 12.16
N ASP A 154 3.49 12.40 13.27
CA ASP A 154 3.88 13.39 14.28
C ASP A 154 4.80 14.46 13.67
N VAL A 155 5.82 14.05 12.89
CA VAL A 155 6.68 14.99 12.18
C VAL A 155 5.87 15.80 11.17
N VAL A 156 4.99 15.17 10.40
CA VAL A 156 4.10 15.87 9.44
C VAL A 156 3.25 16.94 10.12
N LYS A 157 2.63 16.62 11.27
CA LYS A 157 1.79 17.56 12.04
C LYS A 157 2.55 18.80 12.50
N ARG A 158 3.83 18.64 12.80
CA ARG A 158 4.69 19.72 13.32
C ARG A 158 5.36 20.53 12.23
N VAL A 159 5.73 19.88 11.11
CA VAL A 159 6.34 20.54 9.95
C VAL A 159 5.29 21.23 9.08
N GLN A 160 4.06 20.70 9.02
CA GLN A 160 2.95 21.19 8.18
C GLN A 160 3.36 21.49 6.73
N PRO A 161 3.94 20.52 5.99
CA PRO A 161 4.41 20.74 4.63
C PRO A 161 3.26 21.04 3.66
N ARG A 162 3.54 21.56 2.47
CA ARG A 162 2.51 21.66 1.42
C ARG A 162 2.06 20.27 0.93
N ALA A 163 3.02 19.35 0.80
CA ALA A 163 2.81 18.03 0.24
C ALA A 163 3.43 16.93 1.10
N ILE A 164 2.88 15.72 0.97
CA ILE A 164 3.25 14.53 1.73
C ILE A 164 3.32 13.35 0.77
N LEU A 165 4.39 12.56 0.87
CA LEU A 165 4.57 11.31 0.13
C LEU A 165 4.96 10.20 1.10
N MET A 166 4.09 9.22 1.26
CA MET A 166 4.37 8.04 2.06
C MET A 166 4.38 6.78 1.18
N GLU A 167 5.48 6.04 1.23
CA GLU A 167 5.63 4.73 0.56
C GLU A 167 5.50 3.60 1.58
N ASN A 168 4.87 2.49 1.17
CA ASN A 168 4.92 1.25 1.94
C ASN A 168 4.67 -0.01 1.10
N VAL A 169 4.80 -1.17 1.73
CA VAL A 169 4.40 -2.46 1.16
C VAL A 169 2.87 -2.60 1.10
N PRO A 170 2.32 -3.36 0.13
CA PRO A 170 0.87 -3.60 0.03
C PRO A 170 0.26 -4.20 1.30
N ASP A 171 1.02 -5.01 2.04
CA ASP A 171 0.56 -5.70 3.25
C ASP A 171 0.11 -4.74 4.37
N MET A 172 0.68 -3.52 4.40
CA MET A 172 0.26 -2.46 5.33
C MET A 172 -1.24 -2.13 5.18
N GLY A 173 -1.77 -2.23 3.96
CA GLY A 173 -3.20 -2.06 3.69
C GLY A 173 -3.99 -3.37 3.78
N LEU A 174 -3.39 -4.50 3.41
CA LEU A 174 -4.11 -5.76 3.22
C LEU A 174 -4.28 -6.60 4.50
N GLY A 175 -3.44 -6.43 5.52
CA GLY A 175 -3.42 -7.28 6.72
C GLY A 175 -4.57 -7.04 7.72
N ASP A 176 -5.11 -5.82 7.79
CA ASP A 176 -6.08 -5.38 8.82
C ASP A 176 -7.20 -4.49 8.22
N ASP A 177 -7.82 -4.88 7.09
CA ASP A 177 -8.90 -4.12 6.45
C ASP A 177 -8.56 -2.63 6.18
N PHE A 178 -7.30 -2.36 5.81
CA PHE A 178 -6.74 -1.03 5.60
C PHE A 178 -6.84 -0.09 6.82
N PHE A 179 -7.02 -0.59 8.04
CA PHE A 179 -7.22 0.23 9.24
C PHE A 179 -6.14 1.33 9.41
N VAL A 180 -4.86 0.97 9.26
CA VAL A 180 -3.76 1.93 9.40
C VAL A 180 -3.83 3.02 8.31
N VAL A 181 -4.03 2.61 7.05
CA VAL A 181 -4.15 3.54 5.92
C VAL A 181 -5.35 4.47 6.08
N ARG A 182 -6.51 3.94 6.48
CA ARG A 182 -7.73 4.70 6.77
C ARG A 182 -7.51 5.73 7.88
N THR A 183 -6.74 5.35 8.90
CA THR A 183 -6.38 6.23 10.03
C THR A 183 -5.47 7.35 9.57
N ILE A 184 -4.47 7.05 8.74
CA ILE A 184 -3.55 8.05 8.19
C ILE A 184 -4.30 9.03 7.29
N GLU A 185 -5.11 8.55 6.33
CA GLU A 185 -5.89 9.41 5.44
C GLU A 185 -6.81 10.34 6.25
N GLN A 186 -7.56 9.79 7.19
CA GLN A 186 -8.47 10.60 8.01
C GLN A 186 -7.73 11.68 8.81
N GLN A 187 -6.60 11.36 9.44
CA GLN A 187 -5.83 12.36 10.19
C GLN A 187 -5.26 13.46 9.26
N LEU A 188 -4.84 13.11 8.05
CA LEU A 188 -4.36 14.09 7.07
C LEU A 188 -5.50 14.97 6.54
N GLU A 189 -6.66 14.40 6.27
CA GLU A 189 -7.84 15.17 5.85
C GLU A 189 -8.36 16.07 6.97
N GLU A 190 -8.24 15.64 8.23
CA GLU A 190 -8.52 16.47 9.42
C GLU A 190 -7.59 17.69 9.51
N LEU A 191 -6.34 17.54 9.06
CA LEU A 191 -5.34 18.61 8.93
C LEU A 191 -5.47 19.45 7.65
N GLY A 192 -6.52 19.22 6.83
CA GLY A 192 -6.78 20.00 5.61
C GLY A 192 -6.07 19.50 4.36
N TYR A 193 -5.55 18.27 4.35
CA TYR A 193 -4.95 17.69 3.15
C TYR A 193 -5.97 16.86 2.36
N ALA A 194 -6.00 17.06 1.04
CA ALA A 194 -6.56 16.03 0.17
C ALA A 194 -5.62 14.82 0.11
N THR A 195 -6.18 13.61 0.00
CA THR A 195 -5.39 12.37 -0.02
C THR A 195 -5.68 11.49 -1.24
N GLN A 196 -4.66 10.77 -1.68
CA GLN A 196 -4.77 9.71 -2.68
C GLN A 196 -3.89 8.53 -2.30
N VAL A 197 -4.53 7.37 -2.10
CA VAL A 197 -3.86 6.08 -1.94
C VAL A 197 -3.96 5.27 -3.22
N ARG A 198 -2.83 4.70 -3.68
CA ARG A 198 -2.77 3.80 -4.84
C ARG A 198 -1.93 2.56 -4.52
N LEU A 199 -2.40 1.40 -4.97
CA LEU A 199 -1.55 0.22 -5.13
C LEU A 199 -0.93 0.26 -6.53
N VAL A 200 0.39 0.42 -6.58
CA VAL A 200 1.14 0.72 -7.79
C VAL A 200 2.09 -0.42 -8.13
N ASP A 201 2.04 -0.90 -9.37
CA ASP A 201 3.05 -1.78 -9.94
C ASP A 201 4.19 -0.96 -10.54
N ALA A 202 5.41 -1.11 -10.00
CA ALA A 202 6.57 -0.28 -10.35
C ALA A 202 6.95 -0.37 -11.84
N TRP A 203 6.73 -1.52 -12.49
CA TRP A 203 7.04 -1.71 -13.91
C TRP A 203 6.27 -0.79 -14.84
N ARG A 204 5.07 -0.38 -14.44
CA ARG A 204 4.28 0.63 -15.17
C ARG A 204 4.95 2.01 -15.21
N TYR A 205 6.02 2.20 -14.45
CA TYR A 205 6.80 3.44 -14.38
C TYR A 205 8.26 3.22 -14.80
N GLY A 206 8.56 2.17 -15.56
CA GLY A 206 9.88 1.90 -16.14
C GLY A 206 10.84 1.12 -15.24
N VAL A 207 10.36 0.58 -14.11
CA VAL A 207 11.18 -0.25 -13.20
C VAL A 207 11.15 -1.70 -13.70
N PRO A 208 12.27 -2.33 -14.06
CA PRO A 208 12.30 -3.67 -14.67
C PRO A 208 12.12 -4.81 -13.64
N GLN A 209 11.12 -4.73 -12.78
CA GLN A 209 10.79 -5.75 -11.78
C GLN A 209 9.31 -5.81 -11.42
N HIS A 210 8.84 -6.98 -11.02
CA HIS A 210 7.53 -7.18 -10.38
C HIS A 210 7.54 -6.69 -8.92
N ARG A 211 7.46 -5.37 -8.70
CA ARG A 211 7.38 -4.76 -7.37
C ARG A 211 6.11 -3.93 -7.22
N LYS A 212 5.22 -4.37 -6.34
CA LYS A 212 4.00 -3.64 -5.99
C LYS A 212 4.20 -2.83 -4.71
N ARG A 213 3.69 -1.60 -4.67
CA ARG A 213 3.80 -0.68 -3.53
C ARG A 213 2.50 0.05 -3.26
N LEU A 214 2.25 0.35 -2.00
CA LEU A 214 1.22 1.28 -1.57
C LEU A 214 1.86 2.67 -1.52
N ILE A 215 1.30 3.61 -2.28
CA ILE A 215 1.72 5.01 -2.27
C ILE A 215 0.54 5.82 -1.75
N LEU A 216 0.79 6.58 -0.67
CA LEU A 216 -0.13 7.58 -0.15
C LEU A 216 0.46 8.95 -0.46
N LEU A 217 -0.30 9.74 -1.20
CA LEU A 217 0.00 11.14 -1.48
C LEU A 217 -0.99 12.01 -0.71
N ALA A 218 -0.53 13.14 -0.20
CA ALA A 218 -1.41 14.16 0.33
C ALA A 218 -0.88 15.57 0.02
N ARG A 219 -1.78 16.53 -0.16
CA ARG A 219 -1.42 17.94 -0.38
C ARG A 219 -2.56 18.87 0.09
N ASN A 220 -2.22 20.05 0.56
CA ASN A 220 -3.18 21.00 1.16
C ASN A 220 -3.48 22.23 0.28
N ASP A 221 -3.01 22.22 -0.96
CA ASP A 221 -3.15 23.30 -1.94
C ASP A 221 -4.18 22.98 -3.04
N VAL A 222 -4.43 21.71 -3.39
CA VAL A 222 -5.43 21.28 -4.38
C VAL A 222 -5.83 19.80 -4.17
N GLU A 223 -7.03 19.40 -4.58
CA GLU A 223 -7.48 18.00 -4.46
C GLU A 223 -6.92 17.04 -5.52
N LYS A 224 -6.40 17.59 -6.62
CA LYS A 224 -6.05 16.84 -7.82
C LYS A 224 -4.63 16.28 -7.71
N PHE A 225 -4.50 15.00 -8.05
CA PHE A 225 -3.22 14.31 -8.20
C PHE A 225 -3.13 13.76 -9.61
N GLU A 226 -2.19 14.23 -10.41
CA GLU A 226 -1.96 13.65 -11.75
C GLU A 226 -0.59 13.01 -11.83
N TRP A 227 -0.61 11.73 -12.11
CA TRP A 227 0.57 10.94 -12.36
C TRP A 227 0.92 11.00 -13.84
N ARG A 228 2.21 10.84 -14.15
CA ARG A 228 2.63 10.55 -15.52
C ARG A 228 1.97 9.27 -16.04
N ASN A 229 1.83 9.19 -17.37
CA ASN A 229 1.22 8.05 -18.03
C ASN A 229 1.95 6.73 -17.68
N ALA A 230 1.15 5.73 -17.31
CA ALA A 230 1.64 4.38 -17.06
C ALA A 230 2.01 3.69 -18.38
N LEU A 231 3.13 2.98 -18.39
CA LEU A 231 3.55 2.14 -19.51
C LEU A 231 2.57 0.97 -19.71
N THR A 232 2.36 0.60 -20.97
CA THR A 232 1.68 -0.65 -21.33
C THR A 232 2.61 -1.85 -21.21
N SER A 233 2.06 -3.07 -21.29
CA SER A 233 2.83 -4.31 -21.20
C SER A 233 3.89 -4.44 -22.31
N GLU A 234 3.61 -3.88 -23.49
CA GLU A 234 4.49 -3.89 -24.67
C GLU A 234 5.63 -2.88 -24.54
N GLN A 235 5.43 -1.83 -23.73
CA GLN A 235 6.42 -0.78 -23.47
C GLN A 235 7.28 -1.07 -22.22
N ARG A 236 7.05 -2.21 -21.55
CA ARG A 236 7.73 -2.54 -20.30
C ARG A 236 9.24 -2.62 -20.50
N THR A 237 10.00 -2.15 -19.52
CA THR A 237 11.45 -2.31 -19.50
C THR A 237 11.80 -3.72 -19.06
N THR A 238 12.42 -4.50 -19.93
CA THR A 238 12.79 -5.89 -19.65
C THR A 238 14.08 -5.98 -18.84
N LEU A 239 14.40 -7.17 -18.32
CA LEU A 239 15.69 -7.43 -17.71
C LEU A 239 16.84 -7.24 -18.72
N GLN A 240 16.63 -7.64 -19.99
CA GLN A 240 17.59 -7.40 -21.07
C GLN A 240 17.90 -5.91 -21.25
N ASP A 241 16.87 -5.06 -21.24
CA ASP A 241 17.06 -3.60 -21.33
C ASP A 241 17.87 -3.06 -20.14
N ALA A 242 17.70 -3.68 -18.97
CA ALA A 242 18.28 -3.21 -17.72
C ALA A 242 19.76 -3.55 -17.56
N ILE A 243 20.16 -4.78 -17.88
CA ILE A 243 21.49 -5.29 -17.56
C ILE A 243 22.24 -5.91 -18.75
N GLY A 244 21.60 -6.06 -19.92
CA GLY A 244 22.18 -6.75 -21.07
C GLY A 244 23.41 -6.06 -21.71
N ASP A 245 23.67 -4.79 -21.36
CA ASP A 245 24.87 -4.05 -21.79
C ASP A 245 26.05 -4.15 -20.83
N LEU A 246 25.88 -4.79 -19.66
CA LEU A 246 26.95 -4.90 -18.66
C LEU A 246 28.03 -5.92 -19.08
N PRO A 247 29.26 -5.80 -18.55
CA PRO A 247 30.32 -6.78 -18.75
C PRO A 247 29.91 -8.21 -18.41
N VAL A 248 30.22 -9.15 -19.30
CA VAL A 248 30.16 -10.57 -18.95
C VAL A 248 31.29 -10.84 -17.94
N LEU A 249 30.96 -11.51 -16.84
CA LEU A 249 31.93 -11.85 -15.81
C LEU A 249 32.40 -13.30 -16.01
N PRO A 250 33.72 -13.58 -15.93
CA PRO A 250 34.18 -14.95 -15.83
C PRO A 250 33.66 -15.56 -14.53
N VAL A 251 33.03 -16.74 -14.64
CA VAL A 251 32.44 -17.45 -13.49
C VAL A 251 33.13 -18.78 -13.31
N GLU A 252 34.04 -18.83 -12.34
CA GLU A 252 34.68 -20.05 -11.89
C GLU A 252 34.20 -20.38 -10.45
N PRO A 253 33.83 -21.64 -10.16
CA PRO A 253 33.40 -22.03 -8.83
C PRO A 253 34.44 -21.68 -7.77
N ARG A 254 33.99 -21.10 -6.65
CA ARG A 254 34.79 -20.69 -5.48
C ARG A 254 35.79 -19.55 -5.75
N GLU A 255 35.81 -18.99 -6.96
CA GLU A 255 36.59 -17.80 -7.28
C GLU A 255 35.79 -16.50 -7.12
N ARG A 256 36.51 -15.38 -7.03
CA ARG A 256 35.91 -14.05 -6.92
C ARG A 256 35.25 -13.66 -8.24
N ILE A 257 34.03 -13.12 -8.16
CA ILE A 257 33.24 -12.73 -9.33
C ILE A 257 33.04 -11.21 -9.37
N GLY A 258 33.59 -10.59 -10.41
CA GLY A 258 33.52 -9.16 -10.64
C GLY A 258 34.35 -8.32 -9.68
N GLN A 259 34.31 -7.00 -9.86
CA GLN A 259 35.15 -6.06 -9.12
C GLN A 259 34.42 -4.73 -8.83
N ARG A 260 35.03 -3.88 -8.01
CA ARG A 260 34.53 -2.53 -7.72
C ARG A 260 34.59 -1.61 -8.93
N GLU A 261 35.55 -1.80 -9.82
CA GLU A 261 35.66 -1.09 -11.08
C GLU A 261 35.97 -2.09 -12.19
N LEU A 262 35.21 -2.01 -13.28
CA LEU A 262 35.45 -2.79 -14.51
C LEU A 262 35.23 -1.88 -15.71
N PRO A 263 35.87 -2.13 -16.86
CA PRO A 263 35.52 -1.42 -18.09
C PRO A 263 34.10 -1.77 -18.53
N TYR A 264 33.37 -0.84 -19.15
CA TYR A 264 32.09 -1.17 -19.79
C TYR A 264 32.29 -2.06 -21.02
N SER A 265 31.33 -2.95 -21.29
CA SER A 265 31.23 -3.63 -22.58
C SER A 265 31.02 -2.64 -23.71
N LYS A 266 31.71 -2.88 -24.83
CA LYS A 266 31.37 -2.25 -26.11
C LYS A 266 30.17 -2.98 -26.69
N VAL A 267 29.00 -2.33 -26.66
CA VAL A 267 27.78 -2.86 -27.28
C VAL A 267 27.37 -1.99 -28.47
N PRO A 268 26.88 -2.57 -29.59
CA PRO A 268 26.53 -1.79 -30.79
C PRO A 268 25.44 -0.74 -30.54
N LYS A 269 24.44 -1.10 -29.71
CA LYS A 269 23.31 -0.23 -29.40
C LYS A 269 22.88 -0.44 -27.95
N LEU A 270 22.89 0.63 -27.17
CA LEU A 270 22.32 0.65 -25.83
C LEU A 270 20.79 0.73 -25.92
N SER A 271 20.11 0.00 -25.02
CA SER A 271 18.68 0.20 -24.74
C SER A 271 18.44 1.63 -24.26
N TRP A 272 17.19 2.10 -24.35
CA TRP A 272 16.84 3.42 -23.81
C TRP A 272 17.17 3.50 -22.31
N PHE A 273 16.91 2.41 -21.58
CA PHE A 273 17.11 2.33 -20.14
C PHE A 273 18.60 2.39 -19.78
N ALA A 274 19.45 1.62 -20.47
CA ALA A 274 20.89 1.64 -20.25
C ALA A 274 21.50 3.02 -20.53
N LYS A 275 21.01 3.74 -21.57
CA LYS A 275 21.42 5.14 -21.83
C LYS A 275 21.10 6.05 -20.65
N GLU A 276 19.89 5.92 -20.09
CA GLU A 276 19.49 6.72 -18.93
C GLU A 276 20.28 6.36 -17.67
N MET A 277 20.52 5.07 -17.40
CA MET A 277 21.32 4.66 -16.23
C MET A 277 22.78 5.13 -16.32
N ARG A 278 23.38 5.10 -17.52
CA ARG A 278 24.75 5.58 -17.76
C ARG A 278 24.87 7.10 -17.80
N LYS A 279 23.77 7.85 -17.75
CA LYS A 279 23.78 9.33 -17.79
C LYS A 279 24.57 9.89 -16.60
N ARG A 280 25.60 10.71 -16.91
CA ARG A 280 26.55 11.30 -15.96
C ARG A 280 27.39 10.26 -15.19
N ALA A 281 27.39 8.99 -15.57
CA ALA A 281 28.35 8.01 -15.10
C ALA A 281 29.68 8.15 -15.87
N PRO A 282 30.80 7.63 -15.35
CA PRO A 282 32.01 7.46 -16.14
C PRO A 282 31.72 6.73 -17.45
N LYS A 283 32.37 7.12 -18.56
CA LYS A 283 32.13 6.48 -19.87
C LYS A 283 32.95 5.20 -20.05
N ASP A 284 34.06 5.09 -19.34
CA ASP A 284 35.08 4.05 -19.48
C ASP A 284 34.87 2.88 -18.51
N ARG A 285 34.26 3.12 -17.35
CA ARG A 285 34.12 2.12 -16.28
C ARG A 285 32.73 2.02 -15.67
N VAL A 286 32.35 0.79 -15.31
CA VAL A 286 31.22 0.46 -14.46
C VAL A 286 31.70 0.23 -13.02
N TRP A 287 30.96 0.79 -12.06
CA TRP A 287 31.22 0.58 -10.64
C TRP A 287 30.37 -0.52 -10.04
N ASP A 288 30.96 -1.23 -9.08
CA ASP A 288 30.30 -2.18 -8.19
C ASP A 288 29.63 -3.35 -8.94
N HIS A 289 30.19 -3.75 -10.08
CA HIS A 289 29.74 -4.91 -10.85
C HIS A 289 30.42 -6.18 -10.32
N MET A 290 29.99 -6.58 -9.12
CA MET A 290 30.52 -7.72 -8.38
C MET A 290 29.41 -8.45 -7.60
N THR A 291 29.58 -9.74 -7.37
CA THR A 291 28.68 -10.57 -6.55
C THR A 291 29.48 -11.50 -5.63
N ARG A 292 28.79 -12.39 -4.92
CA ARG A 292 29.41 -13.43 -4.09
C ARG A 292 29.98 -14.56 -4.96
N ARG A 293 30.95 -15.29 -4.41
CA ARG A 293 31.47 -16.51 -5.04
C ARG A 293 30.35 -17.55 -5.15
N VAL A 294 30.38 -18.32 -6.23
CA VAL A 294 29.43 -19.41 -6.47
C VAL A 294 30.04 -20.71 -5.97
N ARG A 295 29.25 -21.52 -5.26
CA ARG A 295 29.71 -22.84 -4.78
C ARG A 295 29.74 -23.83 -5.95
N SER A 296 30.53 -24.88 -5.84
CA SER A 296 30.62 -25.90 -6.89
C SER A 296 29.27 -26.55 -7.18
N ASP A 297 28.51 -26.88 -6.14
CA ASP A 297 27.14 -27.42 -6.25
C ASP A 297 26.15 -26.37 -6.77
N ASP A 298 26.21 -25.11 -6.31
CA ASP A 298 25.38 -24.04 -6.87
C ASP A 298 25.65 -23.82 -8.36
N TRP A 299 26.93 -23.90 -8.78
CA TRP A 299 27.32 -23.73 -10.17
C TRP A 299 26.75 -24.84 -11.04
N GLU A 300 26.81 -26.09 -10.58
CA GLU A 300 26.21 -27.24 -11.25
C GLU A 300 24.69 -27.08 -11.40
N ILE A 301 24.01 -26.70 -10.31
CA ILE A 301 22.58 -26.37 -10.32
C ILE A 301 22.28 -25.28 -11.35
N PHE A 302 22.97 -24.13 -11.28
CA PHE A 302 22.70 -22.99 -12.17
C PHE A 302 22.96 -23.31 -13.65
N SER A 303 23.88 -24.24 -13.93
CA SER A 303 24.21 -24.71 -15.28
C SER A 303 23.09 -25.54 -15.89
N GLY A 304 22.39 -26.35 -15.08
CA GLY A 304 21.27 -27.18 -15.52
C GLY A 304 19.90 -26.48 -15.51
N MET A 305 19.82 -25.25 -15.02
CA MET A 305 18.56 -24.50 -14.87
C MET A 305 18.26 -23.59 -16.07
N ASP A 306 16.98 -23.40 -16.32
CA ASP A 306 16.39 -22.30 -17.10
C ASP A 306 15.42 -21.44 -16.25
N SER A 307 14.75 -20.46 -16.86
CA SER A 307 13.80 -19.58 -16.16
C SER A 307 12.53 -20.29 -15.66
N LYS A 308 12.25 -21.51 -16.14
CA LYS A 308 11.03 -22.28 -15.80
C LYS A 308 11.29 -23.39 -14.79
N THR A 309 12.55 -23.79 -14.61
CA THR A 309 12.97 -24.84 -13.68
C THR A 309 12.51 -24.53 -12.25
N LEU A 310 11.77 -25.45 -11.64
CA LEU A 310 11.37 -25.36 -10.24
C LEU A 310 12.44 -26.01 -9.35
N TYR A 311 12.45 -25.65 -8.07
CA TYR A 311 13.43 -26.24 -7.15
C TYR A 311 13.24 -27.76 -6.97
N SER A 312 12.00 -28.24 -7.12
CA SER A 312 11.67 -29.68 -7.13
C SER A 312 12.29 -30.46 -8.26
N ASP A 313 12.66 -29.79 -9.36
CA ASP A 313 13.14 -30.42 -10.60
C ASP A 313 14.67 -30.60 -10.57
N ILE A 314 15.34 -30.03 -9.57
CA ILE A 314 16.78 -30.20 -9.33
C ILE A 314 17.05 -31.61 -8.82
N ALA A 315 18.17 -32.22 -9.22
CA ALA A 315 18.55 -33.56 -8.77
C ALA A 315 18.56 -33.66 -7.23
N PRO A 316 17.95 -34.69 -6.61
CA PRO A 316 17.80 -34.81 -5.16
C PRO A 316 19.11 -34.65 -4.37
N GLU A 317 20.22 -35.13 -4.91
CA GLU A 317 21.58 -35.02 -4.36
C GLU A 317 22.10 -33.57 -4.28
N LEU A 318 21.58 -32.67 -5.11
CA LEU A 318 21.90 -31.24 -5.12
C LEU A 318 20.88 -30.41 -4.31
N GLN A 319 19.76 -31.00 -3.89
CA GLN A 319 18.74 -30.32 -3.09
C GLN A 319 19.16 -30.21 -1.62
N ARG A 320 19.46 -28.99 -1.16
CA ARG A 320 19.84 -28.69 0.24
C ARG A 320 18.66 -28.39 1.17
N TYR A 321 17.54 -28.01 0.60
CA TYR A 321 16.29 -27.69 1.27
C TYR A 321 15.22 -28.71 0.91
N LYS A 322 14.27 -28.95 1.82
CA LYS A 322 13.15 -29.83 1.53
C LYS A 322 12.26 -29.20 0.45
N ALA A 323 12.17 -29.85 -0.71
CA ALA A 323 11.44 -29.31 -1.87
C ALA A 323 9.95 -29.05 -1.61
N ASN A 324 9.34 -29.76 -0.66
CA ASN A 324 7.95 -29.56 -0.27
C ASN A 324 7.68 -28.24 0.49
N HIS A 325 8.71 -27.59 1.05
CA HIS A 325 8.58 -26.31 1.76
C HIS A 325 9.17 -25.14 0.97
N PHE A 326 10.02 -25.40 -0.03
CA PHE A 326 10.79 -24.37 -0.73
C PHE A 326 10.77 -24.58 -2.25
N THR A 327 9.58 -24.54 -2.84
CA THR A 327 9.38 -24.79 -4.28
C THR A 327 10.06 -23.77 -5.19
N ASP A 328 10.33 -22.54 -4.69
CA ASP A 328 10.90 -21.43 -5.45
C ASP A 328 12.26 -20.93 -4.90
N LYS A 329 13.00 -21.78 -4.19
CA LYS A 329 14.27 -21.38 -3.55
C LYS A 329 15.32 -20.84 -4.52
N TYR A 330 15.39 -21.46 -5.70
CA TYR A 330 16.28 -21.10 -6.79
C TYR A 330 15.45 -20.56 -7.93
N LYS A 331 15.82 -19.39 -8.46
CA LYS A 331 15.16 -18.79 -9.62
C LYS A 331 16.16 -18.14 -10.55
N LYS A 332 16.31 -18.73 -11.73
CA LYS A 332 16.96 -18.13 -12.90
C LYS A 332 15.99 -17.14 -13.54
N LEU A 333 16.49 -15.94 -13.81
CA LEU A 333 15.69 -14.87 -14.39
C LEU A 333 15.58 -15.05 -15.91
N ASP A 334 14.61 -14.36 -16.52
CA ASP A 334 14.37 -14.37 -17.96
C ASP A 334 14.76 -13.01 -18.56
N TRP A 335 15.46 -13.02 -19.69
CA TRP A 335 15.86 -11.80 -20.41
C TRP A 335 14.66 -10.99 -20.91
N ALA A 336 13.61 -11.65 -21.40
CA ALA A 336 12.46 -11.02 -22.02
C ALA A 336 11.37 -10.59 -21.00
N ASP A 337 11.58 -10.92 -19.74
CA ASP A 337 10.65 -10.62 -18.65
C ASP A 337 11.22 -9.62 -17.64
N LEU A 338 10.40 -9.26 -16.66
CA LEU A 338 10.77 -8.45 -15.51
C LEU A 338 11.55 -9.28 -14.49
N SER A 339 12.42 -8.63 -13.71
CA SER A 339 13.02 -9.27 -12.55
C SER A 339 11.97 -9.55 -11.45
N ARG A 340 12.29 -10.47 -10.52
CA ARG A 340 11.57 -10.53 -9.24
C ARG A 340 11.80 -9.23 -8.45
N SER A 341 10.91 -8.92 -7.52
CA SER A 341 11.10 -7.82 -6.56
C SER A 341 12.47 -7.93 -5.89
N ILE A 342 13.35 -6.94 -6.05
CA ILE A 342 14.62 -6.90 -5.33
C ILE A 342 14.33 -6.60 -3.85
N THR A 343 14.62 -7.57 -2.99
CA THR A 343 14.45 -7.46 -1.53
C THR A 343 15.80 -7.40 -0.83
N ALA A 344 15.86 -6.85 0.39
CA ALA A 344 17.10 -6.80 1.16
C ALA A 344 17.70 -8.19 1.47
N HIS A 345 16.90 -9.26 1.33
CA HIS A 345 17.37 -10.64 1.44
C HIS A 345 18.38 -11.02 0.34
N ILE A 346 18.46 -10.27 -0.77
CA ILE A 346 19.52 -10.46 -1.78
C ILE A 346 20.94 -10.36 -1.18
N ALA A 347 21.10 -9.64 -0.07
CA ALA A 347 22.36 -9.56 0.66
C ALA A 347 22.85 -10.89 1.27
N LYS A 348 21.98 -11.92 1.28
CA LYS A 348 22.29 -13.28 1.76
C LYS A 348 22.79 -14.15 0.61
N ASP A 349 21.97 -15.06 0.12
CA ASP A 349 22.37 -16.02 -0.92
C ASP A 349 22.12 -15.51 -2.35
N GLY A 350 21.07 -14.70 -2.53
CA GLY A 350 20.67 -14.16 -3.82
C GLY A 350 20.02 -15.20 -4.76
N TYR A 351 19.64 -16.39 -4.27
CA TYR A 351 19.18 -17.48 -5.14
C TYR A 351 17.86 -17.20 -5.87
N TRP A 352 17.11 -16.18 -5.45
CA TRP A 352 15.93 -15.68 -6.19
C TRP A 352 16.27 -14.84 -7.42
N TYR A 353 17.55 -14.52 -7.61
CA TYR A 353 18.05 -13.58 -8.60
C TYR A 353 19.27 -14.17 -9.32
N ILE A 354 19.12 -15.36 -9.89
CA ILE A 354 20.18 -16.00 -10.69
C ILE A 354 20.16 -15.36 -12.09
N HIS A 355 21.34 -14.97 -12.57
CA HIS A 355 21.50 -14.30 -13.86
C HIS A 355 21.02 -15.23 -15.01
N PRO A 356 20.38 -14.69 -16.08
CA PRO A 356 19.77 -15.53 -17.12
C PRO A 356 20.74 -16.46 -17.85
N GLU A 357 21.97 -16.03 -18.07
CA GLU A 357 23.01 -16.83 -18.76
C GLU A 357 24.18 -17.23 -17.85
N GLN A 358 24.85 -16.25 -17.25
CA GLN A 358 26.00 -16.47 -16.37
C GLN A 358 25.59 -17.25 -15.10
N HIS A 359 26.33 -18.32 -14.76
CA HIS A 359 26.02 -19.21 -13.62
C HIS A 359 26.35 -18.57 -12.25
N ARG A 360 25.72 -17.44 -11.96
CA ARG A 360 25.91 -16.63 -10.76
C ARG A 360 24.63 -15.89 -10.40
N THR A 361 24.56 -15.36 -9.18
CA THR A 361 23.50 -14.41 -8.82
C THR A 361 23.79 -13.01 -9.38
N LEU A 362 22.78 -12.14 -9.37
CA LEU A 362 22.95 -10.75 -9.77
C LEU A 362 24.02 -10.05 -8.91
N THR A 363 24.76 -9.16 -9.55
CA THR A 363 25.73 -8.25 -8.94
C THR A 363 25.06 -7.06 -8.26
N VAL A 364 25.84 -6.33 -7.45
CA VAL A 364 25.38 -5.07 -6.84
C VAL A 364 24.92 -4.08 -7.91
N ARG A 365 25.70 -3.89 -8.98
CA ARG A 365 25.30 -3.01 -10.10
C ARG A 365 24.04 -3.47 -10.82
N GLU A 366 23.90 -4.76 -11.10
CA GLU A 366 22.69 -5.30 -11.74
C GLU A 366 21.46 -5.08 -10.86
N ALA A 367 21.55 -5.39 -9.56
CA ALA A 367 20.46 -5.15 -8.61
C ALA A 367 20.12 -3.66 -8.49
N ALA A 368 21.14 -2.78 -8.47
CA ALA A 368 20.96 -1.33 -8.44
C ALA A 368 20.22 -0.83 -9.68
N ARG A 369 20.57 -1.31 -10.88
CA ARG A 369 19.88 -0.99 -12.13
C ARG A 369 18.46 -1.54 -12.17
N VAL A 370 18.22 -2.76 -11.68
CA VAL A 370 16.85 -3.29 -11.57
C VAL A 370 15.99 -2.44 -10.63
N GLN A 371 16.60 -1.88 -9.58
CA GLN A 371 15.99 -0.86 -8.73
C GLN A 371 15.98 0.54 -9.33
N THR A 372 16.53 0.78 -10.52
CA THR A 372 16.58 2.06 -11.25
C THR A 372 17.51 3.13 -10.67
N PHE A 373 18.50 2.71 -9.88
CA PHE A 373 19.64 3.54 -9.55
C PHE A 373 20.56 3.73 -10.76
N PRO A 374 20.99 4.97 -11.05
CA PRO A 374 21.90 5.24 -12.15
C PRO A 374 23.30 4.72 -11.83
N ASP A 375 24.11 4.51 -12.86
CA ASP A 375 25.44 3.91 -12.74
C ASP A 375 26.42 4.76 -11.96
N ARG A 376 26.21 6.08 -11.91
CA ARG A 376 26.97 7.00 -11.07
C ARG A 376 26.71 6.84 -9.57
N PHE A 377 25.59 6.22 -9.18
CA PHE A 377 25.21 6.06 -7.79
C PHE A 377 25.99 4.89 -7.18
N ARG A 378 26.70 5.17 -6.08
CA ARG A 378 27.49 4.19 -5.34
C ARG A 378 26.95 4.05 -3.92
N PHE A 379 27.22 2.90 -3.31
CA PHE A 379 26.75 2.53 -1.98
C PHE A 379 27.94 2.32 -1.04
N ALA A 380 27.98 3.05 0.06
CA ALA A 380 28.98 2.90 1.11
C ALA A 380 28.84 1.55 1.81
N GLY A 381 29.95 1.05 2.35
CA GLY A 381 30.02 -0.23 3.06
C GLY A 381 30.43 -1.42 2.19
N THR A 382 30.16 -2.61 2.71
CA THR A 382 30.47 -3.87 2.03
C THR A 382 29.45 -4.17 0.94
N ARG A 383 29.73 -5.19 0.12
CA ARG A 383 28.81 -5.76 -0.88
C ARG A 383 27.45 -6.10 -0.27
N SER A 384 27.44 -6.70 0.92
CA SER A 384 26.20 -7.06 1.62
C SER A 384 25.44 -5.84 2.11
N ASP A 385 26.12 -4.77 2.51
CA ASP A 385 25.48 -3.52 2.90
C ASP A 385 24.85 -2.83 1.68
N ALA A 386 25.56 -2.78 0.55
CA ALA A 386 25.02 -2.28 -0.71
C ALA A 386 23.75 -3.05 -1.14
N PHE A 387 23.77 -4.38 -1.09
CA PHE A 387 22.59 -5.20 -1.40
C PHE A 387 21.41 -4.93 -0.46
N ARG A 388 21.66 -4.76 0.85
CA ARG A 388 20.60 -4.44 1.82
C ARG A 388 19.99 -3.07 1.53
N GLN A 389 20.83 -2.08 1.29
CA GLN A 389 20.44 -0.71 0.91
C GLN A 389 19.60 -0.70 -0.37
N ILE A 390 20.04 -1.40 -1.42
CA ILE A 390 19.32 -1.53 -2.70
C ILE A 390 17.96 -2.21 -2.50
N GLY A 391 17.90 -3.30 -1.72
CA GLY A 391 16.66 -4.04 -1.51
C GLY A 391 15.60 -3.30 -0.68
N ASN A 392 16.04 -2.50 0.29
CA ASN A 392 15.15 -1.66 1.12
C ASN A 392 14.66 -0.42 0.38
N ALA A 393 15.41 0.08 -0.61
CA ALA A 393 15.07 1.31 -1.31
C ALA A 393 13.72 1.26 -2.05
N VAL A 394 13.09 2.43 -2.13
CA VAL A 394 12.09 2.72 -3.16
C VAL A 394 12.81 2.87 -4.51
N PRO A 395 12.34 2.24 -5.60
CA PRO A 395 12.95 2.44 -6.91
C PRO A 395 12.88 3.94 -7.32
N PRO A 396 13.99 4.60 -7.69
CA PRO A 396 13.97 6.03 -8.02
C PRO A 396 12.98 6.44 -9.11
N LEU A 397 12.74 5.61 -10.14
CA LEU A 397 11.73 5.94 -11.16
C LEU A 397 10.29 5.91 -10.62
N LEU A 398 9.99 5.06 -9.65
CA LEU A 398 8.69 5.05 -8.98
C LEU A 398 8.56 6.25 -8.03
N GLY A 399 9.61 6.53 -7.24
CA GLY A 399 9.66 7.72 -6.38
C GLY A 399 9.50 9.02 -7.16
N GLN A 400 10.13 9.12 -8.33
CA GLN A 400 9.96 10.23 -9.26
C GLN A 400 8.51 10.38 -9.71
N ALA A 401 7.87 9.31 -10.19
CA ALA A 401 6.49 9.37 -10.67
C ALA A 401 5.50 9.84 -9.58
N ALA A 402 5.72 9.39 -8.34
CA ALA A 402 4.93 9.79 -7.18
C ALA A 402 5.17 11.26 -6.79
N ALA A 403 6.43 11.71 -6.81
CA ALA A 403 6.79 13.08 -6.45
C ALA A 403 6.41 14.11 -7.52
N GLU A 404 6.38 13.73 -8.80
CA GLU A 404 5.86 14.55 -9.91
C GLU A 404 4.37 14.85 -9.73
N ALA A 405 3.59 13.92 -9.17
CA ALA A 405 2.17 14.11 -8.90
C ALA A 405 1.86 15.13 -7.79
N LEU A 406 2.89 15.58 -7.06
CA LEU A 406 2.82 16.57 -5.98
C LEU A 406 3.37 17.94 -6.40
N LEU A 407 3.81 18.10 -7.65
CA LEU A 407 4.26 19.39 -8.15
C LEU A 407 3.06 20.33 -8.34
N PRO A 408 3.20 21.61 -7.99
CA PRO A 408 2.19 22.61 -8.34
C PRO A 408 2.14 22.80 -9.86
N ARG A 409 0.94 23.06 -10.39
CA ARG A 409 0.73 23.40 -11.80
C ARG A 409 0.17 24.79 -11.98
N ASP A 410 0.36 25.34 -13.18
CA ASP A 410 -0.15 26.67 -13.55
C ASP A 410 -1.68 26.70 -13.66
N ASP A 411 -2.31 25.56 -13.94
CA ASP A 411 -3.76 25.38 -14.05
C ASP A 411 -4.41 24.88 -12.74
N ASP A 412 -3.64 24.72 -11.65
CA ASP A 412 -4.20 24.33 -10.35
C ASP A 412 -5.15 25.45 -9.86
N PRO A 413 -6.39 25.12 -9.45
CA PRO A 413 -7.33 26.10 -8.94
C PRO A 413 -6.76 26.74 -7.67
N LYS A 414 -6.86 28.07 -7.58
CA LYS A 414 -6.46 28.79 -6.37
C LYS A 414 -7.48 28.51 -5.27
N VAL A 415 -7.04 27.86 -4.20
CA VAL A 415 -7.85 27.66 -3.00
C VAL A 415 -7.67 28.87 -2.09
N GLU A 416 -8.76 29.57 -1.80
CA GLU A 416 -8.78 30.64 -0.79
C GLU A 416 -8.98 30.01 0.60
N GLY A 417 -7.99 30.19 1.49
CA GLY A 417 -8.03 29.63 2.85
C GLY A 417 -7.61 28.16 2.92
N GLU A 418 -8.14 27.42 3.91
CA GLU A 418 -7.84 26.00 4.11
C GLU A 418 -8.64 25.13 3.15
N LEU A 419 -7.95 24.23 2.44
CA LEU A 419 -8.59 23.22 1.61
C LEU A 419 -9.54 22.36 2.47
N GLN A 420 -10.78 22.22 2.02
CA GLN A 420 -11.78 21.34 2.62
C GLN A 420 -11.86 20.05 1.80
N PRO A 421 -11.21 18.95 2.22
CA PRO A 421 -11.10 17.77 1.39
C PRO A 421 -12.48 17.15 1.12
N HIS A 422 -12.79 16.89 -0.15
CA HIS A 422 -14.06 16.32 -0.61
C HIS A 422 -14.53 15.13 0.24
N TRP A 423 -13.66 14.13 0.43
CA TRP A 423 -14.01 12.92 1.17
C TRP A 423 -14.26 13.16 2.67
N ARG A 424 -13.66 14.19 3.26
CA ARG A 424 -13.98 14.61 4.64
C ARG A 424 -15.42 15.11 4.72
N THR A 425 -15.83 15.93 3.77
CA THR A 425 -17.20 16.47 3.67
C THR A 425 -18.21 15.34 3.45
N VAL A 426 -17.94 14.43 2.50
CA VAL A 426 -18.78 13.25 2.25
C VAL A 426 -18.95 12.41 3.51
N ARG A 427 -17.86 12.17 4.25
CA ARG A 427 -17.91 11.39 5.49
C ARG A 427 -18.68 12.09 6.61
N ARG A 428 -18.55 13.40 6.74
CA ARG A 428 -19.32 14.20 7.71
C ARG A 428 -20.81 14.05 7.45
N ASP A 429 -21.25 14.23 6.21
CA ASP A 429 -22.66 14.21 5.85
C ASP A 429 -23.24 12.78 5.92
N LEU A 430 -22.46 11.77 5.53
CA LEU A 430 -22.83 10.37 5.73
C LEU A 430 -23.00 10.04 7.23
N THR A 431 -22.10 10.51 8.08
CA THR A 431 -22.22 10.33 9.54
C THR A 431 -23.49 11.01 10.06
N ALA A 432 -23.72 12.28 9.71
CA ALA A 432 -24.90 13.02 10.17
C ALA A 432 -26.21 12.34 9.73
N TRP A 433 -26.26 11.87 8.48
CA TRP A 433 -27.40 11.09 7.99
C TRP A 433 -27.58 9.78 8.77
N ALA A 434 -26.49 9.03 8.99
CA ALA A 434 -26.53 7.77 9.70
C ALA A 434 -27.00 7.94 11.16
N GLU A 435 -26.54 8.99 11.84
CA GLU A 435 -26.98 9.35 13.19
C GLU A 435 -28.48 9.66 13.22
N ALA A 436 -29.01 10.37 12.21
CA ALA A 436 -30.46 10.57 12.09
C ALA A 436 -31.22 9.25 11.89
N GLN A 437 -30.67 8.32 11.10
CA GLN A 437 -31.29 7.00 10.89
C GLN A 437 -31.30 6.11 12.15
N THR A 438 -30.45 6.37 13.15
CA THR A 438 -30.55 5.66 14.44
C THR A 438 -31.84 6.00 15.22
N LYS A 439 -32.56 7.05 14.81
CA LYS A 439 -33.82 7.51 15.41
C LYS A 439 -35.06 7.11 14.58
N THR A 440 -34.87 6.45 13.44
CA THR A 440 -35.95 5.99 12.56
C THR A 440 -36.16 4.48 12.72
N ASP A 441 -37.07 3.91 11.92
CA ASP A 441 -37.29 2.45 11.87
C ASP A 441 -36.07 1.67 11.36
N ALA A 442 -35.03 2.34 10.85
CA ALA A 442 -33.79 1.70 10.40
C ALA A 442 -32.76 1.48 11.54
N TRP A 443 -33.03 1.94 12.77
CA TRP A 443 -32.08 1.92 13.90
C TRP A 443 -31.42 0.55 14.12
N TYR A 444 -32.16 -0.54 13.89
CA TYR A 444 -31.69 -1.90 14.15
C TYR A 444 -30.56 -2.36 13.23
N GLN A 445 -30.30 -1.63 12.13
CA GLN A 445 -29.25 -1.94 11.15
C GLN A 445 -27.97 -1.12 11.37
N LEU A 446 -27.97 -0.21 12.35
CA LEU A 446 -26.91 0.75 12.59
C LEU A 446 -26.36 0.58 14.01
N PRO A 447 -25.04 0.67 14.22
CA PRO A 447 -24.46 0.71 15.56
C PRO A 447 -24.97 1.93 16.33
N GLY A 448 -25.14 1.79 17.65
CA GLY A 448 -25.56 2.87 18.54
C GLY A 448 -26.08 2.37 19.88
N GLU A 449 -26.45 3.29 20.77
CA GLU A 449 -26.87 2.98 22.15
C GLU A 449 -28.06 1.99 22.24
N GLN A 450 -28.92 1.99 21.22
CA GLN A 450 -30.10 1.10 21.17
C GLN A 450 -29.76 -0.34 20.78
N VAL A 451 -28.56 -0.60 20.22
CA VAL A 451 -28.13 -1.92 19.74
C VAL A 451 -27.28 -2.61 20.79
N SER A 452 -27.89 -3.56 21.50
CA SER A 452 -27.17 -4.44 22.44
C SER A 452 -26.45 -5.59 21.72
N THR A 453 -25.57 -6.31 22.44
CA THR A 453 -24.95 -7.55 21.95
C THR A 453 -25.98 -8.60 21.52
N LEU A 454 -27.06 -8.76 22.30
CA LEU A 454 -28.17 -9.65 21.93
C LEU A 454 -28.85 -9.21 20.63
N HIS A 455 -29.14 -7.93 20.49
CA HIS A 455 -29.74 -7.38 19.27
C HIS A 455 -28.85 -7.64 18.05
N ALA A 456 -27.56 -7.29 18.16
CA ALA A 456 -26.59 -7.49 17.10
C ALA A 456 -26.51 -8.97 16.69
N ALA A 457 -26.57 -9.90 17.65
CA ALA A 457 -26.54 -11.33 17.39
C ALA A 457 -27.79 -11.79 16.61
N VAL A 458 -28.99 -11.32 16.97
CA VAL A 458 -30.24 -11.63 16.25
C VAL A 458 -30.16 -11.15 14.80
N VAL A 459 -29.76 -9.89 14.57
CA VAL A 459 -29.63 -9.33 13.23
C VAL A 459 -28.57 -10.08 12.41
N ALA A 460 -27.43 -10.41 13.02
CA ALA A 460 -26.35 -11.15 12.37
C ALA A 460 -26.79 -12.56 11.95
N LEU A 461 -27.47 -13.30 12.82
CA LEU A 461 -28.00 -14.63 12.51
C LEU A 461 -29.00 -14.56 11.34
N LEU A 462 -29.92 -13.60 11.35
CA LEU A 462 -30.93 -13.45 10.31
C LEU A 462 -30.39 -12.89 8.98
N SER A 463 -29.17 -12.34 8.94
CA SER A 463 -28.61 -11.69 7.75
C SER A 463 -28.45 -12.57 6.52
N GLY A 464 -28.38 -13.90 6.70
CA GLY A 464 -28.28 -14.86 5.60
C GLY A 464 -29.60 -15.52 5.20
N THR A 465 -30.74 -15.01 5.66
CA THR A 465 -32.08 -15.41 5.19
C THR A 465 -32.77 -14.24 4.51
N ARG A 466 -33.70 -14.53 3.59
CA ARG A 466 -34.54 -13.51 2.96
C ARG A 466 -35.65 -13.12 3.94
N VAL A 467 -35.36 -12.18 4.82
CA VAL A 467 -36.33 -11.57 5.75
C VAL A 467 -36.66 -10.17 5.27
N GLN A 468 -37.95 -9.83 5.18
CA GLN A 468 -38.35 -8.49 4.79
C GLN A 468 -38.00 -7.47 5.88
N PRO A 469 -37.61 -6.23 5.54
CA PRO A 469 -37.23 -5.22 6.54
C PRO A 469 -38.25 -5.01 7.65
N ALA A 470 -39.55 -4.94 7.32
CA ALA A 470 -40.62 -4.79 8.31
C ALA A 470 -40.73 -5.98 9.29
N GLN A 471 -40.45 -7.20 8.82
CA GLN A 471 -40.43 -8.39 9.67
C GLN A 471 -39.21 -8.39 10.60
N LEU A 472 -38.05 -8.02 10.05
CA LEU A 472 -36.81 -7.93 10.84
C LEU A 472 -36.91 -6.85 11.93
N GLU A 473 -37.55 -5.71 11.62
CA GLU A 473 -37.86 -4.66 12.59
C GLU A 473 -38.77 -5.19 13.71
N LYS A 474 -39.85 -5.90 13.38
CA LYS A 474 -40.76 -6.50 14.38
C LYS A 474 -40.02 -7.48 15.30
N MET A 475 -39.15 -8.32 14.73
CA MET A 475 -38.35 -9.29 15.50
C MET A 475 -37.33 -8.59 16.41
N THR A 476 -36.66 -7.55 15.93
CA THR A 476 -35.65 -6.81 16.71
C THR A 476 -36.27 -5.99 17.85
N LYS A 477 -37.50 -5.49 17.70
CA LYS A 477 -38.27 -4.87 18.80
C LYS A 477 -38.46 -5.81 20.01
N ILE A 478 -38.50 -7.14 19.80
CA ILE A 478 -38.63 -8.12 20.89
C ILE A 478 -37.42 -8.07 21.83
N VAL A 479 -36.22 -7.84 21.29
CA VAL A 479 -34.95 -7.85 22.03
C VAL A 479 -34.39 -6.47 22.35
N LYS A 480 -35.05 -5.40 21.90
CA LYS A 480 -34.65 -4.01 22.13
C LYS A 480 -34.48 -3.73 23.64
N GLY A 481 -33.33 -3.17 24.01
CA GLY A 481 -33.01 -2.80 25.40
C GLY A 481 -32.78 -3.96 26.36
N ARG A 482 -32.89 -5.22 25.91
CA ARG A 482 -32.66 -6.39 26.77
C ARG A 482 -31.17 -6.70 26.92
N LYS A 483 -30.76 -7.00 28.16
CA LYS A 483 -29.41 -7.45 28.52
C LYS A 483 -29.28 -8.98 28.63
N SER A 484 -30.40 -9.70 28.56
CA SER A 484 -30.48 -11.15 28.55
C SER A 484 -31.59 -11.61 27.60
N LEU A 485 -31.60 -12.90 27.26
CA LEU A 485 -32.63 -13.51 26.44
C LEU A 485 -33.49 -14.46 27.29
N PRO A 486 -34.63 -14.01 27.85
CA PRO A 486 -35.54 -14.88 28.57
C PRO A 486 -36.22 -15.90 27.66
N GLN A 487 -36.60 -17.06 28.19
CA GLN A 487 -37.34 -18.10 27.46
C GLN A 487 -38.56 -17.55 26.69
N ALA A 488 -39.34 -16.64 27.30
CA ALA A 488 -40.50 -16.03 26.64
C ALA A 488 -40.13 -15.17 25.42
N ALA A 489 -39.00 -14.46 25.46
CA ALA A 489 -38.53 -13.65 24.33
C ALA A 489 -37.94 -14.52 23.23
N PHE A 490 -37.26 -15.61 23.60
CA PHE A 490 -36.77 -16.61 22.65
C PHE A 490 -37.94 -17.26 21.89
N GLN A 491 -39.00 -17.67 22.59
CA GLN A 491 -40.21 -18.22 21.96
C GLN A 491 -40.86 -17.21 21.01
N ALA A 492 -41.01 -15.95 21.46
CA ALA A 492 -41.55 -14.87 20.62
C ALA A 492 -40.72 -14.62 19.35
N LEU A 493 -39.38 -14.71 19.43
CA LEU A 493 -38.50 -14.63 18.24
C LEU A 493 -38.70 -15.82 17.30
N ALA A 494 -38.79 -17.03 17.84
CA ALA A 494 -38.97 -18.26 17.05
C ALA A 494 -40.33 -18.27 16.32
N ASP A 495 -41.37 -17.72 16.95
CA ASP A 495 -42.71 -17.62 16.37
C ASP A 495 -42.85 -16.46 15.39
N ALA A 496 -42.08 -15.38 15.57
CA ALA A 496 -42.03 -14.26 14.63
C ALA A 496 -41.18 -14.55 13.37
N ALA A 497 -40.44 -15.66 13.33
CA ALA A 497 -39.57 -16.00 12.22
C ALA A 497 -40.39 -16.33 10.95
N PRO A 498 -40.16 -15.64 9.81
CA PRO A 498 -41.05 -15.73 8.64
C PRO A 498 -40.85 -16.99 7.78
N SER A 499 -39.91 -17.86 8.15
CA SER A 499 -39.60 -19.08 7.39
C SER A 499 -38.90 -20.10 8.27
N VAL A 500 -38.97 -21.38 7.87
CA VAL A 500 -38.24 -22.48 8.52
C VAL A 500 -36.75 -22.18 8.61
N ALA A 501 -36.16 -21.62 7.54
CA ALA A 501 -34.75 -21.23 7.53
C ALA A 501 -34.42 -20.12 8.54
N ALA A 502 -35.30 -19.11 8.69
CA ALA A 502 -35.11 -18.06 9.69
C ALA A 502 -35.26 -18.61 11.11
N ARG A 503 -36.25 -19.49 11.35
CA ARG A 503 -36.49 -20.13 12.65
C ARG A 503 -35.29 -20.98 13.08
N ALA A 504 -34.76 -21.83 12.19
CA ALA A 504 -33.57 -22.64 12.45
C ALA A 504 -32.33 -21.81 12.84
N ARG A 505 -32.22 -20.57 12.33
CA ARG A 505 -31.14 -19.67 12.74
C ARG A 505 -31.37 -19.04 14.10
N ILE A 506 -32.60 -18.68 14.44
CA ILE A 506 -32.98 -18.19 15.77
C ILE A 506 -32.80 -19.29 16.82
N GLU A 507 -33.09 -20.55 16.49
CA GLU A 507 -32.92 -21.70 17.39
C GLU A 507 -31.48 -21.88 17.89
N ARG A 508 -30.47 -21.36 17.19
CA ARG A 508 -29.08 -21.33 17.69
C ARG A 508 -28.91 -20.49 18.97
N LEU A 509 -29.86 -19.60 19.28
CA LEU A 509 -29.89 -18.85 20.53
C LEU A 509 -30.31 -19.71 21.73
N ALA A 510 -30.85 -20.92 21.53
CA ALA A 510 -31.31 -21.79 22.61
C ALA A 510 -30.20 -22.07 23.65
N GLU A 511 -28.94 -22.22 23.22
CA GLU A 511 -27.81 -22.48 24.10
C GLU A 511 -27.49 -21.32 25.06
N VAL A 512 -27.98 -20.11 24.78
CA VAL A 512 -27.68 -18.86 25.52
C VAL A 512 -28.92 -18.22 26.18
N VAL A 513 -30.07 -18.89 26.12
CA VAL A 513 -31.30 -18.49 26.84
C VAL A 513 -31.04 -18.50 28.35
N ASP A 514 -31.54 -17.48 29.04
CA ASP A 514 -31.38 -17.27 30.49
C ASP A 514 -29.92 -17.22 31.01
N LYS A 515 -28.95 -16.98 30.10
CA LYS A 515 -27.52 -16.85 30.44
C LYS A 515 -27.02 -15.41 30.24
N PRO A 516 -27.24 -14.48 31.19
CA PRO A 516 -26.84 -13.08 31.06
C PRO A 516 -25.33 -12.88 30.88
N SER A 517 -24.51 -13.75 31.47
CA SER A 517 -23.04 -13.70 31.38
C SER A 517 -22.51 -13.82 29.95
N VAL A 518 -23.25 -14.47 29.03
CA VAL A 518 -22.89 -14.55 27.61
C VAL A 518 -22.83 -13.15 26.98
N TRP A 519 -23.78 -12.30 27.32
CA TRP A 519 -23.98 -11.01 26.67
C TRP A 519 -23.06 -9.92 27.21
N GLY A 520 -22.45 -10.16 28.38
CA GLY A 520 -21.39 -9.33 28.98
C GLY A 520 -19.98 -9.63 28.47
N ALA A 521 -19.80 -10.66 27.64
CA ALA A 521 -18.56 -11.02 26.96
C ALA A 521 -18.77 -11.00 25.43
N PRO A 522 -18.88 -9.81 24.79
CA PRO A 522 -19.26 -9.67 23.39
C PRO A 522 -18.41 -10.51 22.42
N GLU A 523 -17.12 -10.67 22.72
CA GLU A 523 -16.15 -11.43 21.94
C GLU A 523 -16.40 -12.94 21.90
N ALA A 524 -17.05 -13.50 22.93
CA ALA A 524 -17.35 -14.93 23.03
C ALA A 524 -18.64 -15.33 22.30
N VAL A 525 -19.50 -14.35 21.96
CA VAL A 525 -20.82 -14.58 21.34
C VAL A 525 -20.71 -15.30 19.98
N PRO A 526 -19.82 -14.93 19.05
CA PRO A 526 -19.72 -15.60 17.75
C PRO A 526 -19.39 -17.07 17.86
N GLU A 527 -18.46 -17.44 18.75
CA GLU A 527 -18.05 -18.83 18.97
C GLU A 527 -19.19 -19.64 19.60
N ARG A 528 -19.80 -19.13 20.67
CA ARG A 528 -20.93 -19.80 21.35
C ARG A 528 -22.12 -20.02 20.43
N LEU A 529 -22.43 -19.05 19.58
CA LEU A 529 -23.53 -19.17 18.63
C LEU A 529 -23.14 -19.88 17.33
N LYS A 530 -21.88 -20.34 17.18
CA LYS A 530 -21.35 -21.00 15.98
C LYS A 530 -21.51 -20.14 14.72
N MET A 531 -21.29 -18.83 14.85
CA MET A 531 -21.47 -17.84 13.78
C MET A 531 -20.56 -18.11 12.59
N LYS A 532 -21.14 -18.06 11.39
CA LYS A 532 -20.36 -18.06 10.15
C LYS A 532 -19.52 -16.77 10.05
N PRO A 533 -18.46 -16.72 9.24
CA PRO A 533 -17.62 -15.52 9.11
C PRO A 533 -18.41 -14.24 8.76
N ALA A 534 -19.39 -14.32 7.85
CA ALA A 534 -20.23 -13.18 7.49
C ALA A 534 -21.15 -12.72 8.63
N GLU A 535 -21.69 -13.66 9.42
CA GLU A 535 -22.52 -13.37 10.60
C GLU A 535 -21.66 -12.70 11.67
N THR A 536 -20.46 -13.25 11.93
CA THR A 536 -19.48 -12.72 12.87
C THR A 536 -19.10 -11.28 12.53
N ASN A 537 -18.79 -11.00 11.26
CA ASN A 537 -18.38 -9.65 10.86
C ASN A 537 -19.53 -8.64 10.99
N LEU A 538 -20.77 -9.02 10.66
CA LEU A 538 -21.92 -8.13 10.85
C LEU A 538 -22.23 -7.90 12.33
N TYR A 539 -22.14 -8.94 13.15
CA TYR A 539 -22.28 -8.83 14.61
C TYR A 539 -21.28 -7.83 15.18
N ARG A 540 -19.99 -8.01 14.87
CA ARG A 540 -18.89 -7.14 15.32
C ARG A 540 -19.12 -5.69 14.87
N LEU A 541 -19.58 -5.48 13.63
CA LEU A 541 -19.88 -4.15 13.12
C LEU A 541 -20.97 -3.48 13.98
N LEU A 542 -22.08 -4.19 14.24
CA LEU A 542 -23.24 -3.66 14.95
C LEU A 542 -22.98 -3.35 16.42
N ILE A 543 -22.05 -4.05 17.07
CA ILE A 543 -21.58 -3.72 18.43
C ILE A 543 -20.53 -2.60 18.44
N GLY A 544 -20.21 -2.01 17.29
CA GLY A 544 -19.35 -0.83 17.17
C GLY A 544 -17.88 -1.12 16.88
N GLU A 545 -17.51 -2.34 16.45
CA GLU A 545 -16.12 -2.60 16.04
C GLU A 545 -15.81 -2.01 14.65
N ASP A 546 -14.65 -1.36 14.53
CA ASP A 546 -14.16 -0.80 13.27
C ASP A 546 -13.64 -1.90 12.34
N LEU A 547 -14.50 -2.36 11.44
CA LEU A 547 -14.17 -3.35 10.41
C LEU A 547 -14.83 -3.02 9.08
N LEU A 548 -14.23 -3.49 7.99
CA LEU A 548 -14.68 -3.19 6.63
C LEU A 548 -15.55 -4.33 6.07
N LEU A 549 -16.87 -4.11 5.96
CA LEU A 549 -17.78 -5.07 5.32
C LEU A 549 -17.84 -4.88 3.81
N VAL A 550 -17.09 -5.71 3.09
CA VAL A 550 -17.07 -5.71 1.63
C VAL A 550 -18.28 -6.49 1.09
N GLY A 551 -19.35 -5.78 0.77
CA GLY A 551 -20.57 -6.31 0.15
C GLY A 551 -20.86 -5.66 -1.21
N GLN A 552 -21.63 -6.33 -2.07
CA GLN A 552 -21.98 -5.78 -3.39
C GLN A 552 -22.74 -4.45 -3.31
N GLY A 553 -23.58 -4.25 -2.29
CA GLY A 553 -24.29 -2.99 -2.06
C GLY A 553 -23.34 -1.84 -1.71
N SER A 554 -22.46 -2.03 -0.73
CA SER A 554 -21.49 -1.02 -0.30
C SER A 554 -20.45 -0.70 -1.37
N LEU A 555 -19.95 -1.73 -2.08
CA LEU A 555 -19.06 -1.54 -3.22
C LEU A 555 -19.69 -0.70 -4.33
N ARG A 556 -20.98 -0.90 -4.63
CA ARG A 556 -21.69 -0.13 -5.66
C ARG A 556 -21.88 1.33 -5.27
N VAL A 557 -22.23 1.60 -4.00
CA VAL A 557 -22.28 2.97 -3.47
C VAL A 557 -20.91 3.64 -3.65
N ALA A 558 -19.85 2.96 -3.23
CA ALA A 558 -18.48 3.47 -3.35
C ALA A 558 -18.06 3.72 -4.80
N ALA A 559 -18.37 2.77 -5.69
CA ALA A 559 -18.03 2.86 -7.10
C ALA A 559 -18.71 4.06 -7.79
N ARG A 560 -20.03 4.23 -7.59
CA ARG A 560 -20.81 5.35 -8.18
C ARG A 560 -20.38 6.72 -7.65
N LEU A 561 -20.13 6.83 -6.34
CA LEU A 561 -19.61 8.07 -5.75
C LEU A 561 -18.22 8.41 -6.30
N SER A 562 -17.39 7.40 -6.55
CA SER A 562 -16.04 7.59 -7.09
C SER A 562 -15.99 7.64 -8.62
N GLY A 563 -17.13 7.53 -9.32
CA GLY A 563 -17.19 7.46 -10.79
C GLY A 563 -16.42 6.29 -11.42
N SER A 564 -16.33 5.15 -10.72
CA SER A 564 -15.55 3.97 -11.15
C SER A 564 -16.41 2.73 -11.36
N THR A 565 -15.86 1.72 -12.04
CA THR A 565 -16.50 0.40 -12.24
C THR A 565 -15.99 -0.65 -11.25
N SER A 566 -15.46 -0.23 -10.10
CA SER A 566 -14.79 -1.09 -9.12
C SER A 566 -15.72 -2.07 -8.40
N ASP A 567 -17.04 -1.86 -8.50
CA ASP A 567 -18.06 -2.79 -8.01
C ASP A 567 -18.25 -3.98 -8.96
N ARG A 568 -17.82 -3.87 -10.22
CA ARG A 568 -17.89 -4.92 -11.26
C ARG A 568 -16.53 -5.56 -11.52
N THR A 569 -15.48 -4.74 -11.54
CA THR A 569 -14.09 -5.11 -11.86
C THR A 569 -13.18 -4.83 -10.67
N ASN A 570 -12.11 -5.61 -10.45
CA ASN A 570 -11.13 -5.37 -9.38
C ASN A 570 -11.72 -5.14 -7.97
N ARG A 571 -12.82 -5.85 -7.65
CA ARG A 571 -13.62 -5.68 -6.42
C ARG A 571 -12.79 -5.76 -5.13
N LEU A 572 -11.76 -6.60 -5.11
CA LEU A 572 -10.93 -6.86 -3.93
C LEU A 572 -9.72 -5.92 -3.81
N SER A 573 -9.39 -5.15 -4.86
CA SER A 573 -8.37 -4.10 -4.78
C SER A 573 -9.02 -2.72 -4.79
N ASP A 574 -9.45 -2.27 -5.96
CA ASP A 574 -9.86 -0.89 -6.21
C ASP A 574 -11.19 -0.61 -5.51
N GLY A 575 -12.08 -1.61 -5.48
CA GLY A 575 -13.36 -1.52 -4.77
C GLY A 575 -13.17 -1.36 -3.25
N ARG A 576 -12.17 -2.02 -2.66
CA ARG A 576 -11.84 -1.84 -1.24
C ARG A 576 -11.26 -0.46 -0.96
N VAL A 577 -10.39 0.05 -1.84
CA VAL A 577 -9.81 1.40 -1.70
C VAL A 577 -10.90 2.49 -1.76
N ASN A 578 -11.86 2.37 -2.68
CA ASN A 578 -12.98 3.32 -2.75
C ASN A 578 -13.87 3.26 -1.50
N LEU A 579 -14.11 2.05 -0.98
CA LEU A 579 -14.88 1.87 0.25
C LEU A 579 -14.14 2.45 1.47
N VAL A 580 -12.82 2.28 1.54
CA VAL A 580 -11.92 2.83 2.57
C VAL A 580 -12.08 4.34 2.70
N LYS A 581 -12.11 5.07 1.58
CA LYS A 581 -12.27 6.53 1.57
C LYS A 581 -13.58 7.01 2.20
N LEU A 582 -14.67 6.26 1.98
CA LEU A 582 -15.99 6.57 2.51
C LEU A 582 -16.16 6.17 3.97
N VAL A 583 -15.53 5.08 4.39
CA VAL A 583 -15.69 4.58 5.76
C VAL A 583 -14.75 5.33 6.72
N GLY A 584 -13.61 5.86 6.27
CA GLY A 584 -12.61 6.52 7.14
C GLY A 584 -12.13 5.57 8.26
N ALA A 585 -11.66 6.03 9.41
CA ALA A 585 -11.34 5.19 10.57
C ALA A 585 -11.98 5.73 11.87
N GLY A 586 -11.80 5.00 12.97
CA GLY A 586 -12.14 5.49 14.32
C GLY A 586 -13.60 5.27 14.71
N GLU A 587 -14.05 5.97 15.75
CA GLU A 587 -15.31 5.69 16.44
C GLU A 587 -16.56 5.73 15.54
N LYS A 588 -16.56 6.61 14.53
CA LYS A 588 -17.69 6.76 13.59
C LYS A 588 -17.60 5.83 12.37
N ALA A 589 -16.48 5.13 12.16
CA ALA A 589 -16.32 4.21 11.04
C ALA A 589 -17.35 3.05 11.00
N PRO A 590 -17.67 2.37 12.12
CA PRO A 590 -18.72 1.35 12.14
C PRO A 590 -20.07 1.89 11.67
N LEU A 591 -20.43 3.10 12.12
CA LEU A 591 -21.67 3.76 11.74
C LEU A 591 -21.71 4.07 10.24
N ARG A 592 -20.62 4.63 9.69
CA ARG A 592 -20.50 4.90 8.23
C ARG A 592 -20.57 3.61 7.41
N MET A 593 -19.89 2.54 7.83
CA MET A 593 -19.93 1.25 7.13
C MET A 593 -21.35 0.64 7.13
N ALA A 594 -22.05 0.70 8.27
CA ALA A 594 -23.44 0.26 8.37
C ALA A 594 -24.38 1.13 7.50
N ALA A 595 -24.16 2.44 7.47
CA ALA A 595 -24.88 3.37 6.62
C ALA A 595 -24.72 3.06 5.13
N LEU A 596 -23.50 2.77 4.66
CA LEU A 596 -23.24 2.36 3.28
C LEU A 596 -23.93 1.04 2.93
N ARG A 597 -23.98 0.09 3.87
CA ARG A 597 -24.73 -1.16 3.70
C ARG A 597 -26.22 -0.89 3.59
N LEU A 598 -26.78 -0.02 4.43
CA LEU A 598 -28.18 0.38 4.40
C LEU A 598 -28.52 1.04 3.05
N LEU A 599 -27.78 2.09 2.66
CA LEU A 599 -27.94 2.79 1.39
C LEU A 599 -27.82 1.85 0.18
N GLY A 600 -26.85 0.95 0.19
CA GLY A 600 -26.65 -0.03 -0.88
C GLY A 600 -27.80 -1.03 -1.01
N ASN A 601 -28.60 -1.25 0.04
CA ASN A 601 -29.72 -2.18 0.03
C ASN A 601 -31.06 -1.48 -0.27
N THR A 602 -31.24 -0.24 0.18
CA THR A 602 -32.54 0.47 0.08
C THR A 602 -32.59 1.47 -1.06
N THR A 603 -31.52 2.24 -1.26
CA THR A 603 -31.55 3.47 -2.06
C THR A 603 -30.72 3.32 -3.34
N CYS A 604 -29.41 3.05 -3.19
CA CYS A 604 -28.47 2.89 -4.29
C CYS A 604 -28.54 1.47 -4.87
N ARG A 605 -29.71 1.08 -5.40
CA ARG A 605 -29.99 -0.26 -5.93
C ARG A 605 -29.31 -0.51 -7.26
N SER A 606 -29.17 -1.78 -7.65
CA SER A 606 -28.60 -2.17 -8.95
C SER A 606 -29.54 -1.84 -10.11
N LYS A 607 -30.85 -1.87 -9.88
CA LYS A 607 -31.92 -1.46 -10.79
C LYS A 607 -32.75 -0.37 -10.10
N GLN A 608 -33.17 0.66 -10.85
CA GLN A 608 -34.00 1.77 -10.35
C GLN A 608 -33.50 2.34 -9.01
N PRO A 609 -32.27 2.89 -8.95
CA PRO A 609 -31.77 3.49 -7.72
C PRO A 609 -32.46 4.81 -7.43
N LEU A 610 -32.94 4.98 -6.20
CA LEU A 610 -33.65 6.18 -5.73
C LEU A 610 -32.66 7.31 -5.48
N CYS A 611 -32.09 7.86 -6.55
CA CYS A 611 -31.03 8.85 -6.50
C CYS A 611 -31.51 10.17 -5.86
N ASN A 612 -32.77 10.53 -6.04
CA ASN A 612 -33.35 11.75 -5.46
C ASN A 612 -33.47 11.68 -3.92
N GLU A 613 -33.58 10.48 -3.35
CA GLU A 613 -33.65 10.24 -1.90
C GLU A 613 -32.26 9.95 -1.29
N CYS A 614 -31.22 9.92 -2.12
CA CYS A 614 -29.88 9.58 -1.66
C CYS A 614 -29.24 10.77 -0.91
N PRO A 615 -28.82 10.62 0.35
CA PRO A 615 -28.16 11.69 1.11
C PRO A 615 -26.80 12.09 0.53
N LEU A 616 -26.25 11.27 -0.36
CA LEU A 616 -24.97 11.50 -1.02
C LEU A 616 -25.13 11.90 -2.49
N ARG A 617 -26.34 12.30 -2.92
CA ARG A 617 -26.66 12.65 -4.31
C ARG A 617 -25.73 13.74 -4.86
N GLU A 618 -25.48 14.78 -4.06
CA GLU A 618 -24.66 15.93 -4.48
C GLU A 618 -23.22 15.54 -4.79
N TYR A 619 -22.70 14.52 -4.09
CA TYR A 619 -21.35 13.98 -4.25
C TYR A 619 -21.24 12.89 -5.32
N CYS A 620 -22.35 12.42 -5.88
CA CYS A 620 -22.37 11.29 -6.78
C CYS A 620 -22.07 11.71 -8.22
N VAL A 621 -20.90 11.29 -8.73
CA VAL A 621 -20.48 11.52 -10.12
C VAL A 621 -21.50 10.95 -11.12
N ASP A 622 -22.15 9.83 -10.78
CA ASP A 622 -23.12 9.15 -11.63
C ASP A 622 -24.58 9.64 -11.42
N ARG A 623 -24.83 10.70 -10.64
CA ARG A 623 -26.20 11.16 -10.30
C ARG A 623 -27.09 11.41 -11.52
N ASP A 624 -26.51 11.94 -12.60
CA ASP A 624 -27.24 12.29 -13.82
C ASP A 624 -27.31 11.14 -14.83
N ARG A 625 -26.44 10.13 -14.69
CA ARG A 625 -26.37 8.96 -15.59
C ARG A 625 -27.34 7.85 -15.22
N VAL A 626 -27.82 7.83 -13.98
CA VAL A 626 -28.62 6.73 -13.43
C VAL A 626 -29.99 7.22 -12.95
N SER A 627 -30.46 8.31 -13.56
CA SER A 627 -31.72 9.00 -13.28
C SER A 627 -32.90 8.04 -13.05
N ASP A 628 -33.70 8.36 -12.02
CA ASP A 628 -34.96 7.72 -11.63
C ASP A 628 -36.07 7.86 -12.69
N ASP A 629 -35.83 8.64 -13.75
CA ASP A 629 -36.87 9.07 -14.66
C ASP A 629 -37.15 7.99 -15.72
N LEU A 630 -38.32 7.36 -15.61
CA LEU A 630 -38.88 6.41 -16.60
C LEU A 630 -38.87 7.00 -18.03
N PHE A 631 -38.89 8.33 -18.16
CA PHE A 631 -38.80 9.03 -19.46
C PHE A 631 -37.38 9.05 -20.06
N SER A 632 -36.34 9.10 -19.23
CA SER A 632 -34.95 9.13 -19.70
C SER A 632 -34.46 7.78 -20.25
N ASP A 633 -34.98 6.67 -19.71
CA ASP A 633 -34.68 5.30 -20.19
C ASP A 633 -35.46 4.95 -21.48
N ALA A 634 -36.53 5.69 -21.81
CA ALA A 634 -37.25 5.60 -23.08
C ALA A 634 -36.55 6.38 -24.22
N LEU A 635 -35.91 7.50 -23.89
CA LEU A 635 -35.13 8.30 -24.84
C LEU A 635 -33.75 7.69 -25.14
N SER A 636 -33.10 7.03 -24.18
CA SER A 636 -31.82 6.35 -24.41
C SER A 636 -31.93 5.11 -25.32
N ARG A 637 -33.10 4.47 -25.35
CA ARG A 637 -33.38 3.29 -26.20
C ARG A 637 -33.83 3.66 -27.62
N THR A 638 -34.21 4.91 -27.87
CA THR A 638 -34.67 5.38 -29.19
C THR A 638 -33.56 6.00 -30.05
N HIS A 639 -32.34 6.18 -29.51
CA HIS A 639 -31.17 6.67 -30.27
C HIS A 639 -30.02 5.65 -30.36
N GLY A 640 -30.29 4.38 -30.07
CA GLY A 640 -29.30 3.31 -30.08
C GLY A 640 -29.46 2.29 -31.21
N ARG A 641 -29.72 2.71 -32.45
CA ARG A 641 -29.45 1.89 -33.65
C ARG A 641 -29.01 2.78 -34.81
N ASP A 642 -27.88 2.38 -35.39
CA ASP A 642 -27.34 2.69 -36.72
C ASP A 642 -26.73 4.08 -36.96
N ALA A 643 -25.41 4.16 -36.77
CA ALA A 643 -24.53 4.91 -37.68
C ALA A 643 -23.11 4.32 -37.63
N VAL A 644 -22.81 3.45 -38.60
CA VAL A 644 -21.44 3.07 -38.99
C VAL A 644 -20.78 4.31 -39.63
N PRO A 645 -19.53 4.69 -39.29
CA PRO A 645 -18.85 5.75 -40.04
C PRO A 645 -18.40 5.20 -41.39
N GLY A 646 -19.11 5.60 -42.46
CA GLY A 646 -18.73 5.33 -43.84
C GLY A 646 -17.51 6.15 -44.25
N GLN A 647 -16.59 5.48 -44.95
CA GLN A 647 -15.47 6.07 -45.69
C GLN A 647 -16.00 7.10 -46.71
N ALA A 648 -15.53 8.34 -46.61
CA ALA A 648 -15.68 9.33 -47.66
C ALA A 648 -14.57 9.12 -48.69
N CYS A 649 -14.96 8.69 -49.89
CA CYS A 649 -14.16 8.67 -51.10
C CYS A 649 -14.34 10.02 -51.79
N GLU A 650 -13.26 10.79 -51.95
CA GLU A 650 -13.26 12.03 -52.72
C GLU A 650 -13.22 11.71 -54.22
N THR A 651 -14.26 12.09 -54.95
CA THR A 651 -14.23 12.25 -56.40
C THR A 651 -14.41 13.73 -56.75
N ALA A 652 -13.41 14.28 -57.44
CA ALA A 652 -13.40 15.62 -57.99
C ALA A 652 -14.39 15.76 -59.16
N PRO A 653 -14.99 16.94 -59.40
CA PRO A 653 -15.73 17.20 -60.63
C PRO A 653 -14.79 17.78 -61.70
N THR A 654 -14.95 17.26 -62.91
CA THR A 654 -14.45 17.84 -64.16
C THR A 654 -15.15 19.16 -64.46
N ALA A 655 -14.35 20.23 -64.62
CA ALA A 655 -14.43 21.23 -65.68
C ALA A 655 -13.10 21.99 -65.73
#